data_AF-A0AAW0FDR5-F1
#
_entry.id   AF-A0AAW0FDR5-F1
#
_cell.length_a   1.000
_cell.length_b   1.000
_cell.length_c   1.000
_cell.angle_alpha   90.00
_cell.angle_beta   90.00
_cell.angle_gamma   90.00
#
_symmetry.space_group_name_H-M   'P 1'
#
loop_
_entity.id
_entity.type
_entity.pdbx_description
1 polymer ?
#
loop_
_entity_poly.entity_id
_entity_poly.type
_entity_poly.pdbx_seq_one_letter_code
_entity_poly.pdbx_strand_id
1 'polypeptide(L)'
;MSYNLRKRKNVEHSIHETLPVVKRAKKKEQHETPPRRLRKKGSLQDLPKMPLDIIYEVLVYLLPNDLLNLARTTKEFRDLLISRNASPFWKAARKNVEGLPDCPPFLSEPAYANLCFQTSCHNCLTGGVQTVLWSLRVRYCKKCQDMLLINSRYEFAEFHRDYGDIYIGAPAVREVCFIRRFGMLCSIYRIPELQDTKMAFEKLDISQRATWLEERKNWCKDVDEWARTCRNWYEIFQAARKDLIAQTKEARLSAIIAKLREEGWNEELQHMNLQYSHPLLTLKPVKQPRKLTERVWLGMRDEVISFMQSYKAKRLLAERRDLLYPRLMVLKQAVRTFQTDLGGMCPPERDIASFPEFRAIIDAPKDVDVSLASFLALQKNLVDLVSRFRGDKKSVLRAFLQKKMSMSIRDDIDIFDLAITAALQSTHETNFFFFDVSGSANDHLYNNFNRYTPENNDDEHRTMYDDVVTSILHSRPWSTLHHDICVELITHIIHCYGEDPADATAAAMDNKDTRLCCKLPECDSKTAHVILTWRAALRHFIERHPNVITSKRNLRKLLTKADDKEAGQVRHLEIEARAAKRISWRVLKYCMHCPENMWCTRDDISVHMQERHGVKQAIENRDFCVHESATFPACEFYLISDKASKKQREDAINVILPFRVTRNSESQGALFPKTNHVVGRFSTTNF
;
A
#
# COMPACT_ATOMS: atom_id res chain seq x y z
N MET A 1 -31.28 16.85 49.23
CA MET A 1 -29.83 16.89 49.49
C MET A 1 -29.09 16.96 48.17
N SER A 2 -28.15 17.89 48.09
CA SER A 2 -27.64 18.53 46.88
C SER A 2 -26.40 17.84 46.31
N TYR A 3 -26.31 17.66 44.99
CA TYR A 3 -25.04 17.37 44.31
C TYR A 3 -24.83 18.24 43.05
N ASN A 4 -23.98 19.25 43.23
CA ASN A 4 -22.97 19.81 42.33
C ASN A 4 -23.19 19.80 40.81
N LEU A 5 -23.88 20.85 40.35
CA LEU A 5 -23.61 21.48 39.05
C LEU A 5 -22.17 22.03 39.02
N ARG A 6 -21.30 21.43 38.20
CA ARG A 6 -19.99 22.01 37.88
C ARG A 6 -20.19 23.30 37.06
N LYS A 7 -20.01 24.44 37.72
CA LYS A 7 -19.78 25.76 37.12
C LYS A 7 -18.58 25.71 36.15
N ARG A 8 -18.78 26.17 34.91
CA ARG A 8 -17.72 26.78 34.10
C ARG A 8 -18.25 28.08 33.45
N LYS A 9 -17.79 29.18 34.05
CA LYS A 9 -17.60 30.57 33.58
C LYS A 9 -18.64 31.20 32.63
N ASN A 10 -19.40 32.14 33.20
CA ASN A 10 -19.89 33.34 32.50
C ASN A 10 -18.70 34.20 32.06
N VAL A 11 -18.76 34.68 30.82
CA VAL A 11 -18.17 35.95 30.40
C VAL A 11 -19.29 36.66 29.63
N GLU A 12 -19.84 37.73 30.21
CA GLU A 12 -20.78 38.63 29.56
C GLU A 12 -20.04 39.84 28.97
N HIS A 13 -20.53 40.21 27.78
CA HIS A 13 -20.59 41.56 27.19
C HIS A 13 -19.30 42.32 26.86
N SER A 14 -19.10 42.55 25.57
CA SER A 14 -18.97 43.93 25.07
C SER A 14 -19.50 44.02 23.62
N ILE A 15 -20.31 45.05 23.43
CA ILE A 15 -20.93 45.52 22.19
C ILE A 15 -19.87 46.36 21.45
N HIS A 16 -19.71 46.20 20.13
CA HIS A 16 -19.52 47.33 19.21
C HIS A 16 -19.51 46.86 17.73
N GLU A 17 -20.38 47.53 16.98
CA GLU A 17 -20.19 48.03 15.62
C GLU A 17 -20.24 47.13 14.37
N THR A 18 -21.14 47.61 13.52
CA THR A 18 -21.45 47.30 12.12
C THR A 18 -20.38 47.73 11.12
N LEU A 19 -20.47 47.07 9.94
CA LEU A 19 -19.96 47.41 8.59
C LEU A 19 -18.65 46.69 8.15
N PRO A 20 -18.41 46.51 6.83
CA PRO A 20 -19.25 45.87 5.83
C PRO A 20 -18.50 44.73 5.09
N VAL A 21 -19.23 43.72 4.61
CA VAL A 21 -18.69 42.63 3.78
C VAL A 21 -18.33 43.17 2.38
N VAL A 22 -17.02 43.31 2.11
CA VAL A 22 -16.49 43.63 0.79
C VAL A 22 -16.74 42.44 -0.16
N LYS A 23 -17.74 42.58 -1.04
CA LYS A 23 -17.96 41.68 -2.17
C LYS A 23 -16.85 41.89 -3.20
N ARG A 24 -15.96 40.90 -3.35
CA ARG A 24 -15.11 40.78 -4.55
C ARG A 24 -15.97 40.27 -5.71
N ALA A 25 -16.33 41.18 -6.62
CA ALA A 25 -17.01 40.86 -7.86
C ALA A 25 -16.08 40.05 -8.79
N LYS A 26 -16.43 38.78 -9.06
CA LYS A 26 -15.94 38.06 -10.24
C LYS A 26 -17.03 38.11 -11.30
N LYS A 27 -16.73 38.86 -12.37
CA LYS A 27 -17.49 38.96 -13.62
C LYS A 27 -17.66 37.53 -14.19
N LYS A 28 -18.88 37.02 -14.27
CA LYS A 28 -19.22 35.83 -15.04
C LYS A 28 -20.10 36.28 -16.20
N GLU A 29 -19.60 36.05 -17.40
CA GLU A 29 -20.30 36.24 -18.67
C GLU A 29 -21.61 35.44 -18.66
N GLN A 30 -22.68 36.12 -19.05
CA GLN A 30 -24.02 35.55 -19.19
C GLN A 30 -24.08 34.79 -20.51
N HIS A 31 -23.91 33.47 -20.46
CA HIS A 31 -24.47 32.60 -21.50
C HIS A 31 -25.89 32.23 -21.08
N GLU A 32 -26.88 32.86 -21.70
CA GLU A 32 -28.29 32.52 -21.55
C GLU A 32 -28.50 31.06 -21.97
N THR A 33 -28.78 30.20 -20.99
CA THR A 33 -29.33 28.88 -21.27
C THR A 33 -30.86 28.99 -21.26
N PRO A 34 -31.56 28.38 -22.23
CA PRO A 34 -33.00 28.49 -22.34
C PRO A 34 -33.65 27.95 -21.05
N PRO A 35 -34.72 28.60 -20.55
CA PRO A 35 -35.32 28.22 -19.28
C PRO A 35 -35.80 26.77 -19.38
N ARG A 36 -35.23 25.91 -18.52
CA ARG A 36 -35.77 24.56 -18.31
C ARG A 36 -37.26 24.72 -18.00
N ARG A 37 -38.12 24.28 -18.93
CA ARG A 37 -39.55 24.09 -18.66
C ARG A 37 -39.67 23.22 -17.41
N LEU A 38 -39.95 23.85 -16.27
CA LEU A 38 -40.45 23.18 -15.09
C LEU A 38 -41.70 22.43 -15.57
N ARG A 39 -41.61 21.10 -15.66
CA ARG A 39 -42.79 20.25 -15.82
C ARG A 39 -43.77 20.71 -14.74
N LYS A 40 -44.91 21.27 -15.13
CA LYS A 40 -46.03 21.53 -14.23
C LYS A 40 -46.43 20.17 -13.64
N LYS A 41 -45.81 19.78 -12.53
CA LYS A 41 -46.44 18.84 -11.60
C LYS A 41 -47.73 19.53 -11.22
N GLY A 42 -48.87 18.94 -11.58
CA GLY A 42 -50.19 19.43 -11.18
C GLY A 42 -50.12 19.76 -9.70
N SER A 43 -50.12 21.05 -9.39
CA SER A 43 -49.84 21.49 -8.05
C SER A 43 -51.10 21.23 -7.24
N LEU A 44 -51.02 20.32 -6.28
CA LEU A 44 -52.02 20.14 -5.21
C LEU A 44 -52.14 21.39 -4.31
N GLN A 45 -51.82 22.58 -4.82
CA GLN A 45 -51.91 23.87 -4.14
C GLN A 45 -53.34 24.17 -3.68
N ASP A 46 -54.34 23.62 -4.36
CA ASP A 46 -55.74 23.77 -4.01
C ASP A 46 -56.29 22.63 -3.14
N LEU A 47 -55.49 21.59 -2.84
CA LEU A 47 -55.90 20.52 -1.92
C LEU A 47 -56.40 21.06 -0.56
N PRO A 48 -55.73 22.05 0.08
CA PRO A 48 -56.24 22.64 1.32
C PRO A 48 -57.52 23.46 1.16
N LYS A 49 -57.89 23.83 -0.07
CA LYS A 49 -59.11 24.59 -0.40
C LYS A 49 -60.28 23.68 -0.79
N MET A 50 -60.06 22.37 -0.90
CA MET A 50 -61.12 21.42 -1.18
C MET A 50 -62.07 21.29 0.02
N PRO A 51 -63.35 20.92 -0.20
CA PRO A 51 -64.25 20.55 0.89
C PRO A 51 -63.61 19.49 1.78
N LEU A 52 -63.82 19.60 3.10
CA LEU A 52 -63.23 18.70 4.08
C LEU A 52 -63.57 17.23 3.79
N ASP A 53 -64.75 16.94 3.25
CA ASP A 53 -65.17 15.57 2.91
C ASP A 53 -64.25 14.91 1.88
N ILE A 54 -63.80 15.65 0.85
CA ILE A 54 -62.88 15.14 -0.17
C ILE A 54 -61.48 14.95 0.43
N ILE A 55 -61.05 15.87 1.29
CA ILE A 55 -59.79 15.73 2.00
C ILE A 55 -59.83 14.47 2.86
N TYR A 56 -60.88 14.28 3.65
CA TYR A 56 -61.08 13.11 4.51
C TYR A 56 -61.07 11.80 3.74
N GLU A 57 -61.75 11.75 2.59
CA GLU A 57 -61.73 10.58 1.71
C GLU A 57 -60.30 10.24 1.27
N VAL A 58 -59.52 11.25 0.85
CA VAL A 58 -58.11 11.05 0.46
C VAL A 58 -57.28 10.54 1.65
N LEU A 59 -57.47 11.10 2.85
CA LEU A 59 -56.68 10.73 4.04
C LEU A 59 -56.82 9.25 4.43
N VAL A 60 -57.99 8.63 4.21
CA VAL A 60 -58.25 7.22 4.54
C VAL A 60 -57.40 6.26 3.70
N TYR A 61 -57.01 6.65 2.48
CA TYR A 61 -56.19 5.83 1.57
C TYR A 61 -54.67 6.02 1.76
N LEU A 62 -54.24 6.97 2.60
CA LEU A 62 -52.82 7.23 2.82
C LEU A 62 -52.18 6.21 3.76
N LEU A 63 -50.85 6.11 3.74
CA LEU A 63 -50.11 5.38 4.76
C LEU A 63 -49.90 6.26 6.00
N PRO A 64 -49.65 5.69 7.19
CA PRO A 64 -49.46 6.48 8.41
C PRO A 64 -48.27 7.44 8.30
N ASN A 65 -47.23 7.04 7.58
CA ASN A 65 -46.08 7.90 7.30
C ASN A 65 -46.46 9.11 6.44
N ASP A 66 -47.37 8.94 5.49
CA ASP A 66 -47.81 10.01 4.59
C ASP A 66 -48.67 11.01 5.35
N LEU A 67 -49.60 10.55 6.20
CA LEU A 67 -50.35 11.41 7.12
C LEU A 67 -49.41 12.23 8.01
N LEU A 68 -48.37 11.58 8.55
CA LEU A 68 -47.41 12.25 9.42
C LEU A 68 -46.56 13.29 8.69
N ASN A 69 -46.19 13.01 7.44
CA ASN A 69 -45.49 13.98 6.60
C ASN A 69 -46.43 15.13 6.21
N LEU A 70 -47.69 14.85 5.88
CA LEU A 70 -48.70 15.84 5.55
C LEU A 70 -48.96 16.79 6.72
N ALA A 71 -49.11 16.26 7.93
CA ALA A 71 -49.25 17.03 9.17
C ALA A 71 -48.05 17.96 9.46
N ARG A 72 -46.91 17.76 8.81
CA ARG A 72 -45.70 18.59 8.94
C ARG A 72 -45.53 19.60 7.80
N THR A 73 -46.43 19.61 6.80
CA THR A 73 -46.33 20.52 5.65
C THR A 73 -46.89 21.92 5.94
N THR A 74 -48.08 22.02 6.54
CA THR A 74 -48.74 23.31 6.87
C THR A 74 -49.36 23.27 8.27
N LYS A 75 -49.70 24.46 8.80
CA LYS A 75 -50.36 24.57 10.12
C LYS A 75 -51.76 23.98 10.12
N GLU A 76 -52.49 24.19 9.03
CA GLU A 76 -53.87 23.73 8.85
C GLU A 76 -53.94 22.19 8.85
N PHE A 77 -53.05 21.53 8.10
CA PHE A 77 -52.96 20.06 8.12
C PHE A 77 -52.50 19.54 9.48
N ARG A 78 -51.61 20.25 10.17
CA ARG A 78 -51.20 19.88 11.52
C ARG A 78 -52.39 19.91 12.48
N ASP A 79 -53.12 21.01 12.50
CA ASP A 79 -54.25 21.21 13.40
C ASP A 79 -55.36 20.19 13.12
N LEU A 80 -55.60 19.88 11.84
CA LEU A 80 -56.54 18.85 11.42
C LEU A 80 -56.10 17.45 11.88
N LEU A 81 -54.90 17.02 11.49
CA LEU A 81 -54.43 15.63 11.64
C LEU A 81 -53.98 15.27 13.05
N ILE A 82 -53.63 16.24 13.89
CA ILE A 82 -53.24 16.00 15.29
C ILE A 82 -54.47 16.06 16.23
N SER A 83 -55.60 16.57 15.76
CA SER A 83 -56.84 16.62 16.55
C SER A 83 -57.37 15.23 16.91
N ARG A 84 -58.15 15.13 18.00
CA ARG A 84 -58.82 13.88 18.39
C ARG A 84 -59.80 13.38 17.32
N ASN A 85 -60.39 14.30 16.55
CA ASN A 85 -61.34 13.98 15.48
C ASN A 85 -60.68 13.26 14.30
N ALA A 86 -59.36 13.36 14.15
CA ALA A 86 -58.62 12.67 13.10
C ALA A 86 -58.31 11.19 13.42
N SER A 87 -58.64 10.71 14.62
CA SER A 87 -58.38 9.32 15.05
C SER A 87 -58.88 8.25 14.05
N PRO A 88 -60.09 8.36 13.44
CA PRO A 88 -60.54 7.40 12.43
C PRO A 88 -59.64 7.33 11.20
N PHE A 89 -59.11 8.47 10.73
CA PHE A 89 -58.24 8.52 9.56
C PHE A 89 -56.91 7.83 9.81
N TRP A 90 -56.33 8.03 10.99
CA TRP A 90 -55.10 7.33 11.36
C TRP A 90 -55.30 5.82 11.50
N LYS A 91 -56.41 5.39 12.10
CA LYS A 91 -56.77 3.97 12.20
C LYS A 91 -56.93 3.34 10.82
N ALA A 92 -57.58 4.04 9.89
CA ALA A 92 -57.72 3.57 8.51
C ALA A 92 -56.37 3.50 7.79
N ALA A 93 -55.56 4.56 7.88
CA ALA A 93 -54.22 4.58 7.31
C ALA A 93 -53.32 3.45 7.85
N ARG A 94 -53.44 3.13 9.14
CA ARG A 94 -52.73 2.00 9.77
C ARG A 94 -53.11 0.67 9.13
N LYS A 95 -54.40 0.45 8.84
CA LYS A 95 -54.90 -0.78 8.18
C LYS A 95 -54.41 -0.92 6.74
N ASN A 96 -53.97 0.16 6.10
CA ASN A 96 -53.33 0.09 4.76
C ASN A 96 -51.91 -0.49 4.81
N VAL A 97 -51.33 -0.71 5.99
CA VAL A 97 -50.01 -1.35 6.15
C VAL A 97 -50.21 -2.80 6.54
N GLU A 98 -49.90 -3.71 5.62
CA GLU A 98 -50.03 -5.15 5.85
C GLU A 98 -49.17 -5.62 7.03
N GLY A 99 -49.78 -6.42 7.91
CA GLY A 99 -49.12 -7.04 9.06
C GLY A 99 -48.72 -6.10 10.21
N LEU A 100 -49.00 -4.78 10.12
CA LEU A 100 -48.67 -3.83 11.18
C LEU A 100 -49.59 -4.08 12.40
N PRO A 101 -49.03 -4.30 13.62
CA PRO A 101 -49.85 -4.53 14.81
C PRO A 101 -50.79 -3.36 15.13
N ASP A 102 -51.82 -3.66 15.94
CA ASP A 102 -52.70 -2.62 16.45
C ASP A 102 -51.97 -1.59 17.31
N CYS A 103 -52.36 -0.32 17.18
CA CYS A 103 -51.87 0.74 18.05
C CYS A 103 -52.31 0.42 19.49
N PRO A 104 -51.39 0.33 20.44
CA PRO A 104 -51.72 -0.03 21.81
C PRO A 104 -52.43 1.15 22.50
N PRO A 105 -53.22 0.90 23.57
CA PRO A 105 -53.98 1.95 24.24
C PRO A 105 -53.11 3.04 24.90
N PHE A 106 -51.85 2.73 25.20
CA PHE A 106 -50.87 3.66 25.78
C PHE A 106 -50.11 4.51 24.74
N LEU A 107 -50.43 4.40 23.45
CA LEU A 107 -49.91 5.27 22.39
C LEU A 107 -51.06 5.89 21.58
N SER A 108 -50.87 7.14 21.14
CA SER A 108 -51.71 7.72 20.10
C SER A 108 -51.27 7.23 18.72
N GLU A 109 -52.21 7.11 17.79
CA GLU A 109 -51.91 6.69 16.41
C GLU A 109 -50.82 7.54 15.72
N PRO A 110 -50.79 8.90 15.86
CA PRO A 110 -49.69 9.69 15.31
C PRO A 110 -48.33 9.38 15.95
N ALA A 111 -48.30 9.12 17.26
CA ALA A 111 -47.06 8.75 17.97
C ALA A 111 -46.59 7.35 17.53
N TYR A 112 -47.52 6.42 17.34
CA TYR A 112 -47.21 5.09 16.82
C TYR A 112 -46.68 5.14 15.39
N ALA A 113 -47.30 5.93 14.50
CA ALA A 113 -46.80 6.17 13.15
C ALA A 113 -45.39 6.76 13.15
N ASN A 114 -45.11 7.74 14.03
CA ASN A 114 -43.77 8.32 14.18
C ASN A 114 -42.74 7.25 14.61
N LEU A 115 -43.11 6.40 15.57
CA LEU A 115 -42.25 5.32 16.05
C LEU A 115 -41.93 4.30 14.94
N CYS A 116 -42.94 3.89 14.17
CA CYS A 116 -42.81 2.89 13.12
C CYS A 116 -41.97 3.39 11.93
N PHE A 117 -42.27 4.58 11.40
CA PHE A 117 -41.82 4.97 10.06
C PHE A 117 -40.74 6.06 10.02
N GLN A 118 -40.66 6.92 11.05
CA GLN A 118 -39.67 8.00 11.06
C GLN A 118 -38.34 7.51 11.63
N THR A 119 -37.24 8.12 11.20
CA THR A 119 -35.88 7.75 11.64
C THR A 119 -35.22 8.85 12.45
N SER A 120 -36.00 9.80 12.97
CA SER A 120 -35.51 10.86 13.85
C SER A 120 -35.45 10.40 15.32
N CYS A 121 -34.45 10.88 16.04
CA CYS A 121 -34.36 10.75 17.49
C CYS A 121 -35.57 11.45 18.15
N HIS A 122 -36.23 10.79 19.09
CA HIS A 122 -37.40 11.35 19.79
C HIS A 122 -37.04 12.46 20.79
N ASN A 123 -35.75 12.57 21.16
CA ASN A 123 -35.27 13.62 22.05
C ASN A 123 -34.67 14.82 21.29
N CYS A 124 -33.65 14.58 20.46
CA CYS A 124 -32.90 15.65 19.78
C CYS A 124 -33.23 15.82 18.29
N LEU A 125 -34.18 15.05 17.76
CA LEU A 125 -34.64 15.10 16.35
C LEU A 125 -33.57 14.77 15.28
N THR A 126 -32.34 14.43 15.67
CA THR A 126 -31.30 13.97 14.74
C THR A 126 -31.79 12.77 13.92
N GLY A 127 -31.67 12.84 12.59
CA GLY A 127 -32.09 11.77 11.68
C GLY A 127 -31.15 10.55 11.65
N GLY A 128 -31.57 9.50 10.93
CA GLY A 128 -30.74 8.31 10.68
C GLY A 128 -30.77 7.24 11.76
N VAL A 129 -31.67 7.34 12.74
CA VAL A 129 -31.85 6.34 13.81
C VAL A 129 -32.68 5.16 13.30
N GLN A 130 -32.00 4.08 12.88
CA GLN A 130 -32.65 2.88 12.33
C GLN A 130 -33.24 1.96 13.41
N THR A 131 -32.61 1.92 14.59
CA THR A 131 -33.03 1.07 15.71
C THR A 131 -34.24 1.66 16.44
N VAL A 132 -35.28 0.84 16.60
CA VAL A 132 -36.44 1.12 17.45
C VAL A 132 -36.26 0.42 18.79
N LEU A 133 -36.45 1.13 19.89
CA LEU A 133 -36.54 0.54 21.22
C LEU A 133 -38.03 0.33 21.53
N TRP A 134 -38.62 -0.72 20.97
CA TRP A 134 -40.07 -0.95 20.99
C TRP A 134 -40.66 -0.97 22.41
N SER A 135 -40.05 -1.70 23.35
CA SER A 135 -40.52 -1.72 24.74
C SER A 135 -40.43 -0.34 25.44
N LEU A 136 -39.50 0.53 25.02
CA LEU A 136 -39.44 1.93 25.48
C LEU A 136 -40.28 2.91 24.64
N ARG A 137 -40.89 2.44 23.54
CA ARG A 137 -41.68 3.25 22.61
C ARG A 137 -40.93 4.48 22.07
N VAL A 138 -39.61 4.37 21.87
CA VAL A 138 -38.76 5.48 21.41
C VAL A 138 -37.71 5.05 20.38
N ARG A 139 -37.23 6.02 19.61
CA ARG A 139 -35.97 5.97 18.86
C ARG A 139 -35.00 6.97 19.45
N TYR A 140 -33.83 6.53 19.89
CA TYR A 140 -32.78 7.42 20.39
C TYR A 140 -31.49 7.24 19.61
N CYS A 141 -30.87 8.36 19.21
CA CYS A 141 -29.48 8.33 18.74
C CYS A 141 -28.55 7.91 19.88
N LYS A 142 -27.32 7.51 19.56
CA LYS A 142 -26.37 6.99 20.57
C LYS A 142 -26.17 7.96 21.74
N LYS A 143 -25.98 9.25 21.47
CA LYS A 143 -25.86 10.30 22.50
C LYS A 143 -27.07 10.36 23.45
N CYS A 144 -28.28 10.27 22.90
CA CYS A 144 -29.50 10.27 23.72
C CYS A 144 -29.71 8.94 24.44
N GLN A 145 -29.24 7.81 23.91
CA GLN A 145 -29.23 6.55 24.65
C GLN A 145 -28.35 6.68 25.89
N ASP A 146 -27.13 7.20 25.73
CA ASP A 146 -26.18 7.35 26.84
C ASP A 146 -26.65 8.38 27.89
N MET A 147 -27.51 9.32 27.51
CA MET A 147 -28.05 10.36 28.38
C MET A 147 -29.37 9.96 29.07
N LEU A 148 -30.25 9.23 28.38
CA LEU A 148 -31.63 9.01 28.80
C LEU A 148 -31.94 7.57 29.18
N LEU A 149 -30.99 6.65 29.00
CA LEU A 149 -31.14 5.25 29.35
C LEU A 149 -30.13 4.84 30.42
N ILE A 150 -30.62 4.13 31.42
CA ILE A 150 -29.81 3.52 32.48
C ILE A 150 -29.79 2.00 32.28
N ASN A 151 -28.62 1.39 32.48
CA ASN A 151 -28.46 -0.06 32.42
C ASN A 151 -28.26 -0.64 33.81
N SER A 152 -29.20 -1.48 34.24
CA SER A 152 -29.20 -2.07 35.58
C SER A 152 -27.96 -2.91 35.89
N ARG A 153 -27.22 -3.40 34.88
CA ARG A 153 -26.04 -4.26 35.06
C ARG A 153 -24.75 -3.50 35.36
N TYR A 154 -24.65 -2.24 34.93
CA TYR A 154 -23.41 -1.44 35.04
C TYR A 154 -23.52 -0.33 36.10
N GLU A 155 -24.72 0.15 36.38
CA GLU A 155 -24.97 1.29 37.29
C GLU A 155 -25.63 0.84 38.62
N PHE A 156 -25.35 -0.42 39.02
CA PHE A 156 -26.02 -1.12 40.13
C PHE A 156 -26.00 -0.32 41.46
N ALA A 157 -24.92 0.38 41.78
CA ALA A 157 -24.78 1.08 43.07
C ALA A 157 -25.55 2.43 43.15
N GLU A 158 -25.62 3.20 42.06
CA GLU A 158 -26.39 4.46 42.03
C GLU A 158 -27.89 4.19 41.82
N PHE A 159 -28.22 3.20 40.98
CA PHE A 159 -29.60 2.80 40.73
C PHE A 159 -30.31 2.32 42.01
N HIS A 160 -29.65 1.50 42.83
CA HIS A 160 -30.22 1.04 44.10
C HIS A 160 -30.36 2.15 45.15
N ARG A 161 -29.46 3.14 45.15
CA ARG A 161 -29.49 4.25 46.11
C ARG A 161 -30.66 5.19 45.84
N ASP A 162 -30.93 5.50 44.58
CA ASP A 162 -31.93 6.49 44.20
C ASP A 162 -33.33 5.90 43.97
N TYR A 163 -33.45 4.59 43.69
CA TYR A 163 -34.74 3.93 43.36
C TYR A 163 -35.07 2.74 44.27
N GLY A 164 -34.33 2.57 45.36
CA GLY A 164 -34.45 1.46 46.31
C GLY A 164 -35.80 1.33 47.03
N ASP A 165 -36.62 2.37 47.11
CA ASP A 165 -37.93 2.28 47.79
C ASP A 165 -39.05 1.70 46.89
N ILE A 166 -38.85 1.68 45.57
CA ILE A 166 -39.67 0.91 44.62
C ILE A 166 -39.29 -0.60 44.71
N TYR A 167 -38.21 -0.92 45.43
CA TYR A 167 -37.56 -2.23 45.51
C TYR A 167 -38.14 -3.10 46.64
N ILE A 168 -39.44 -3.39 46.61
CA ILE A 168 -39.98 -4.51 47.39
C ILE A 168 -39.75 -5.79 46.60
N GLY A 169 -38.60 -6.44 46.83
CA GLY A 169 -38.25 -7.75 46.27
C GLY A 169 -37.55 -7.70 44.91
N ALA A 170 -36.33 -8.23 44.86
CA ALA A 170 -35.47 -8.32 43.67
C ALA A 170 -36.11 -8.90 42.36
N PRO A 171 -37.23 -9.67 42.37
CA PRO A 171 -37.94 -10.07 41.16
C PRO A 171 -38.84 -8.97 40.55
N ALA A 172 -39.44 -8.09 41.37
CA ALA A 172 -40.50 -7.19 40.93
C ALA A 172 -40.02 -6.10 39.96
N VAL A 173 -38.83 -5.52 40.18
CA VAL A 173 -38.27 -4.49 39.28
C VAL A 173 -37.86 -5.08 37.91
N ARG A 174 -37.43 -6.35 37.88
CA ARG A 174 -37.26 -7.06 36.60
C ARG A 174 -38.61 -7.16 35.89
N GLU A 175 -39.71 -7.42 36.56
CA GLU A 175 -41.02 -7.61 35.90
C GLU A 175 -41.78 -6.30 35.62
N VAL A 176 -41.42 -5.20 36.29
CA VAL A 176 -42.12 -3.91 36.26
C VAL A 176 -41.44 -2.89 35.34
N CYS A 177 -40.27 -3.20 34.76
CA CYS A 177 -39.57 -2.29 33.84
C CYS A 177 -38.75 -3.03 32.73
N PHE A 178 -38.96 -4.34 32.53
CA PHE A 178 -38.07 -5.20 31.73
C PHE A 178 -37.90 -4.77 30.27
N ILE A 179 -36.67 -4.88 29.73
CA ILE A 179 -36.41 -4.92 28.28
C ILE A 179 -35.22 -5.85 28.01
N ARG A 180 -35.43 -6.89 27.19
CA ARG A 180 -34.34 -7.67 26.59
C ARG A 180 -33.66 -6.87 25.47
N ARG A 181 -32.35 -6.63 25.59
CA ARG A 181 -31.48 -6.31 24.44
C ARG A 181 -30.57 -7.51 24.18
N PHE A 182 -30.74 -8.16 23.02
CA PHE A 182 -29.83 -9.16 22.42
C PHE A 182 -29.13 -10.12 23.39
N GLY A 183 -29.67 -11.32 23.59
CA GLY A 183 -28.94 -12.49 24.10
C GLY A 183 -28.39 -12.43 25.53
N MET A 184 -28.36 -11.26 26.17
CA MET A 184 -27.94 -11.06 27.57
C MET A 184 -29.03 -10.31 28.33
N LEU A 185 -29.38 -10.83 29.51
CA LEU A 185 -30.35 -10.28 30.47
C LEU A 185 -29.85 -8.95 31.07
N CYS A 186 -29.87 -7.86 30.30
CA CYS A 186 -29.60 -6.51 30.80
C CYS A 186 -30.89 -5.70 30.78
N SER A 187 -31.36 -5.23 31.94
CA SER A 187 -32.52 -4.34 32.01
C SER A 187 -32.11 -2.92 31.65
N ILE A 188 -32.74 -2.35 30.62
CA ILE A 188 -32.53 -0.96 30.20
C ILE A 188 -33.80 -0.18 30.51
N TYR A 189 -33.65 0.93 31.21
CA TYR A 189 -34.77 1.77 31.60
C TYR A 189 -34.62 3.19 31.06
N ARG A 190 -35.75 3.83 30.76
CA ARG A 190 -35.78 5.24 30.35
C ARG A 190 -35.87 6.11 31.60
N ILE A 191 -34.87 6.98 31.81
CA ILE A 191 -34.74 7.80 33.02
C ILE A 191 -36.01 8.63 33.30
N PRO A 192 -36.59 9.38 32.32
CA PRO A 192 -37.84 10.09 32.57
C PRO A 192 -39.00 9.21 33.04
N GLU A 193 -39.14 8.00 32.47
CA GLU A 193 -40.23 7.09 32.87
C GLU A 193 -40.04 6.53 34.27
N LEU A 194 -38.79 6.25 34.66
CA LEU A 194 -38.48 5.84 36.03
C LEU A 194 -38.78 6.95 37.03
N GLN A 195 -38.44 8.20 36.71
CA GLN A 195 -38.73 9.35 37.55
C GLN A 195 -40.23 9.55 37.71
N ASP A 196 -41.00 9.51 36.61
CA ASP A 196 -42.46 9.59 36.65
C ASP A 196 -43.07 8.45 37.48
N THR A 197 -42.56 7.23 37.29
CA THR A 197 -43.00 6.02 38.02
C THR A 197 -42.70 6.13 39.52
N LYS A 198 -41.52 6.64 39.90
CA LYS A 198 -41.13 6.90 41.29
C LYS A 198 -42.05 7.92 41.94
N MET A 199 -42.25 9.06 41.29
CA MET A 199 -43.10 10.13 41.79
C MET A 199 -44.56 9.68 41.94
N ALA A 200 -45.04 8.80 41.07
CA ALA A 200 -46.36 8.20 41.20
C ALA A 200 -46.43 7.25 42.41
N PHE A 201 -45.42 6.40 42.58
CA PHE A 201 -45.36 5.43 43.68
C PHE A 201 -45.26 6.09 45.07
N GLU A 202 -44.46 7.15 45.20
CA GLU A 202 -44.28 7.88 46.46
C GLU A 202 -45.56 8.57 46.95
N LYS A 203 -46.48 8.89 46.04
CA LYS A 203 -47.79 9.49 46.37
C LYS A 203 -48.82 8.48 46.84
N LEU A 204 -48.53 7.17 46.74
CA LEU A 204 -49.47 6.11 47.13
C LEU A 204 -49.34 5.77 48.61
N ASP A 205 -50.50 5.57 49.24
CA ASP A 205 -50.60 5.01 50.57
C ASP A 205 -50.07 3.57 50.60
N ILE A 206 -49.56 3.14 51.75
CA ILE A 206 -48.97 1.80 51.93
C ILE A 206 -49.93 0.69 51.49
N SER A 207 -51.22 0.84 51.76
CA SER A 207 -52.28 -0.11 51.38
C SER A 207 -52.50 -0.22 49.86
N GLN A 208 -52.18 0.82 49.09
CA GLN A 208 -52.39 0.87 47.64
C GLN A 208 -51.17 0.37 46.85
N ARG A 209 -49.99 0.38 47.45
CA ARG A 209 -48.72 0.05 46.78
C ARG A 209 -48.69 -1.36 46.20
N ALA A 210 -49.24 -2.36 46.90
CA ALA A 210 -49.25 -3.74 46.43
C ALA A 210 -50.09 -3.91 45.16
N THR A 211 -51.31 -3.37 45.14
CA THR A 211 -52.20 -3.41 43.97
C THR A 211 -51.59 -2.67 42.79
N TRP A 212 -51.06 -1.47 43.02
CA TRP A 212 -50.42 -0.68 41.97
C TRP A 212 -49.20 -1.38 41.37
N LEU A 213 -48.38 -2.07 42.18
CA LEU A 213 -47.24 -2.84 41.69
C LEU A 213 -47.68 -3.97 40.75
N GLU A 214 -48.76 -4.68 41.09
CA GLU A 214 -49.31 -5.75 40.24
C GLU A 214 -49.91 -5.20 38.94
N GLU A 215 -50.63 -4.08 38.99
CA GLU A 215 -51.13 -3.39 37.79
C GLU A 215 -49.99 -2.93 36.89
N ARG A 216 -48.94 -2.34 37.46
CA ARG A 216 -47.75 -1.90 36.72
C ARG A 216 -47.02 -3.07 36.09
N LYS A 217 -46.92 -4.21 36.79
CA LYS A 217 -46.35 -5.46 36.28
C LYS A 217 -47.15 -5.98 35.08
N ASN A 218 -48.48 -5.99 35.16
CA ASN A 218 -49.31 -6.43 34.05
C ASN A 218 -49.23 -5.49 32.85
N TRP A 219 -49.24 -4.18 33.07
CA TRP A 219 -48.98 -3.21 32.00
C TRP A 219 -47.63 -3.43 31.32
N CYS A 220 -46.58 -3.80 32.06
CA CYS A 220 -45.27 -4.08 31.46
C CYS A 220 -45.29 -5.33 30.59
N LYS A 221 -45.99 -6.37 31.01
CA LYS A 221 -46.21 -7.58 30.19
C LYS A 221 -46.93 -7.22 28.89
N ASP A 222 -47.97 -6.38 28.94
CA ASP A 222 -48.72 -5.96 27.76
C ASP A 222 -47.83 -5.15 26.79
N VAL A 223 -47.02 -4.23 27.33
CA VAL A 223 -46.04 -3.47 26.53
C VAL A 223 -45.01 -4.38 25.88
N ASP A 224 -44.51 -5.39 26.60
CA ASP A 224 -43.49 -6.29 26.08
C ASP A 224 -44.03 -7.24 25.02
N GLU A 225 -45.26 -7.73 25.19
CA GLU A 225 -45.94 -8.57 24.21
C GLU A 225 -46.24 -7.78 22.94
N TRP A 226 -46.77 -6.57 23.06
CA TRP A 226 -46.95 -5.65 21.94
C TRP A 226 -45.61 -5.29 21.27
N ALA A 227 -44.56 -5.05 22.05
CA ALA A 227 -43.24 -4.75 21.51
C ALA A 227 -42.65 -5.95 20.74
N ARG A 228 -42.97 -7.19 21.16
CA ARG A 228 -42.56 -8.43 20.48
C ARG A 228 -43.25 -8.55 19.12
N THR A 229 -44.55 -8.28 19.02
CA THR A 229 -45.25 -8.30 17.74
C THR A 229 -44.72 -7.22 16.79
N CYS A 230 -44.45 -6.01 17.31
CA CYS A 230 -43.85 -4.93 16.52
C CYS A 230 -42.43 -5.25 16.05
N ARG A 231 -41.60 -5.87 16.89
CA ARG A 231 -40.25 -6.34 16.50
C ARG A 231 -40.32 -7.32 15.33
N ASN A 232 -41.17 -8.34 15.43
CA ASN A 232 -41.34 -9.35 14.38
C ASN A 232 -41.80 -8.72 13.06
N TRP A 233 -42.85 -7.89 13.11
CA TRP A 233 -43.31 -7.16 11.93
C TRP A 233 -42.20 -6.29 11.33
N TYR A 234 -41.46 -5.54 12.15
CA TYR A 234 -40.42 -4.64 11.66
C TYR A 234 -39.24 -5.38 11.03
N GLU A 235 -38.89 -6.57 11.54
CA GLU A 235 -37.86 -7.44 10.95
C GLU A 235 -38.29 -7.91 9.55
N ILE A 236 -39.53 -8.39 9.41
CA ILE A 236 -40.09 -8.81 8.11
C ILE A 236 -40.16 -7.62 7.15
N PHE A 237 -40.69 -6.48 7.60
CA PHE A 237 -40.80 -5.26 6.80
C PHE A 237 -39.43 -4.76 6.32
N GLN A 238 -38.41 -4.79 7.18
CA GLN A 238 -37.05 -4.39 6.80
C GLN A 238 -36.38 -5.41 5.88
N ALA A 239 -36.65 -6.71 6.04
CA ALA A 239 -36.18 -7.74 5.11
C ALA A 239 -36.77 -7.52 3.71
N ALA A 240 -38.09 -7.40 3.60
CA ALA A 240 -38.76 -7.14 2.32
C ALA A 240 -38.25 -5.87 1.63
N ARG A 241 -37.99 -4.80 2.40
CA ARG A 241 -37.38 -3.57 1.87
C ARG A 241 -35.96 -3.79 1.36
N LYS A 242 -35.14 -4.56 2.08
CA LYS A 242 -33.78 -4.90 1.64
C LYS A 242 -33.81 -5.74 0.37
N ASP A 243 -34.73 -6.70 0.29
CA ASP A 243 -34.91 -7.57 -0.87
C ASP A 243 -35.33 -6.77 -2.10
N LEU A 244 -36.29 -5.84 -1.97
CA LEU A 244 -36.67 -4.95 -3.06
C LEU A 244 -35.50 -4.09 -3.56
N ILE A 245 -34.66 -3.58 -2.64
CA ILE A 245 -33.45 -2.84 -2.98
C ILE A 245 -32.44 -3.74 -3.71
N ALA A 246 -32.26 -4.99 -3.25
CA ALA A 246 -31.38 -5.96 -3.86
C ALA A 246 -31.84 -6.32 -5.28
N GLN A 247 -33.13 -6.66 -5.45
CA GLN A 247 -33.76 -6.92 -6.75
C GLN A 247 -33.60 -5.73 -7.71
N THR A 248 -33.76 -4.50 -7.21
CA THR A 248 -33.57 -3.29 -8.03
C THR A 248 -32.12 -3.15 -8.50
N LYS A 249 -31.15 -3.47 -7.64
CA LYS A 249 -29.72 -3.45 -8.01
C LYS A 249 -29.37 -4.55 -9.01
N GLU A 250 -29.92 -5.74 -8.83
CA GLU A 250 -29.74 -6.87 -9.73
C GLU A 250 -30.34 -6.58 -11.10
N ALA A 251 -31.59 -6.13 -11.17
CA ALA A 251 -32.23 -5.71 -12.41
C ALA A 251 -31.44 -4.61 -13.14
N ARG A 252 -30.87 -3.66 -12.38
CA ARG A 252 -29.98 -2.63 -12.95
C ARG A 252 -28.70 -3.24 -13.52
N LEU A 253 -28.04 -4.14 -12.79
CA LEU A 253 -26.83 -4.83 -13.27
C LEU A 253 -27.13 -5.61 -14.56
N SER A 254 -28.23 -6.38 -14.59
CA SER A 254 -28.66 -7.12 -15.79
C SER A 254 -28.89 -6.21 -16.99
N ALA A 255 -29.53 -5.05 -16.78
CA ALA A 255 -29.72 -4.07 -17.85
C ALA A 255 -28.40 -3.45 -18.34
N ILE A 256 -27.44 -3.22 -17.45
CA ILE A 256 -26.10 -2.73 -17.83
C ILE A 256 -25.33 -3.79 -18.62
N ILE A 257 -25.40 -5.06 -18.19
CA ILE A 257 -24.80 -6.18 -18.92
C ILE A 257 -25.40 -6.28 -20.32
N ALA A 258 -26.72 -6.14 -20.47
CA ALA A 258 -27.36 -6.14 -21.78
C ALA A 258 -26.81 -5.01 -22.69
N LYS A 259 -26.68 -3.78 -22.17
CA LYS A 259 -26.04 -2.68 -22.92
C LYS A 259 -24.60 -2.97 -23.31
N LEU A 260 -23.81 -3.58 -22.43
CA LEU A 260 -22.44 -3.96 -22.74
C LEU A 260 -22.37 -5.04 -23.84
N ARG A 261 -23.32 -5.97 -23.88
CA ARG A 261 -23.44 -6.97 -24.95
C ARG A 261 -23.77 -6.31 -26.30
N GLU A 262 -24.68 -5.34 -26.31
CA GLU A 262 -25.00 -4.53 -27.50
C GLU A 262 -23.76 -3.77 -28.01
N GLU A 263 -22.89 -3.31 -27.10
CA GLU A 263 -21.64 -2.63 -27.44
C GLU A 263 -20.45 -3.56 -27.73
N GLY A 264 -20.67 -4.88 -27.81
CA GLY A 264 -19.68 -5.85 -28.28
C GLY A 264 -18.78 -6.46 -27.20
N TRP A 265 -19.03 -6.22 -25.91
CA TRP A 265 -18.19 -6.71 -24.80
C TRP A 265 -18.51 -8.15 -24.34
N ASN A 266 -19.02 -8.98 -25.25
CA ASN A 266 -19.49 -10.33 -24.90
C ASN A 266 -18.36 -11.22 -24.38
N GLU A 267 -17.19 -11.18 -25.02
CA GLU A 267 -16.01 -11.97 -24.65
C GLU A 267 -15.53 -11.60 -23.24
N GLU A 268 -15.32 -10.32 -22.95
CA GLU A 268 -14.84 -9.87 -21.65
C GLU A 268 -15.81 -10.22 -20.52
N LEU A 269 -17.13 -10.16 -20.78
CA LEU A 269 -18.15 -10.57 -19.80
C LEU A 269 -18.11 -12.08 -19.49
N GLN A 270 -17.75 -12.92 -20.45
CA GLN A 270 -17.60 -14.37 -20.22
C GLN A 270 -16.37 -14.69 -19.37
N HIS A 271 -15.28 -13.93 -19.53
CA HIS A 271 -14.05 -14.09 -18.77
C HIS A 271 -14.09 -13.44 -17.37
N MET A 272 -15.18 -12.77 -17.00
CA MET A 272 -15.28 -12.18 -15.66
C MET A 272 -15.39 -13.24 -14.57
N ASN A 273 -14.56 -13.11 -13.53
CA ASN A 273 -14.70 -13.94 -12.33
C ASN A 273 -15.95 -13.51 -11.53
N LEU A 274 -16.92 -14.41 -11.43
CA LEU A 274 -18.20 -14.20 -10.72
C LEU A 274 -18.29 -14.93 -9.37
N GLN A 275 -17.19 -15.50 -8.86
CA GLN A 275 -17.20 -16.36 -7.66
C GLN A 275 -17.76 -15.67 -6.40
N TYR A 276 -17.49 -14.38 -6.24
CA TYR A 276 -17.94 -13.62 -5.06
C TYR A 276 -18.94 -12.52 -5.42
N SER A 277 -18.59 -11.70 -6.41
CA SER A 277 -19.44 -10.60 -6.87
C SER A 277 -19.04 -10.19 -8.28
N HIS A 278 -20.01 -9.68 -9.04
CA HIS A 278 -19.74 -9.20 -10.39
C HIS A 278 -18.75 -8.03 -10.37
N PRO A 279 -17.64 -8.05 -11.15
CA PRO A 279 -16.62 -6.99 -11.14
C PRO A 279 -17.16 -5.58 -11.37
N LEU A 280 -18.15 -5.42 -12.27
CA LEU A 280 -18.85 -4.14 -12.50
C LEU A 280 -19.48 -3.53 -11.25
N LEU A 281 -19.83 -4.33 -10.23
CA LEU A 281 -20.35 -3.79 -8.98
C LEU A 281 -19.29 -2.97 -8.25
N THR A 282 -18.00 -3.02 -8.59
CA THR A 282 -17.01 -2.09 -8.03
C THR A 282 -17.33 -0.62 -8.37
N LEU A 283 -18.02 -0.36 -9.49
CA LEU A 283 -18.39 0.98 -9.95
C LEU A 283 -19.60 1.54 -9.19
N LYS A 284 -19.46 2.77 -8.66
CA LYS A 284 -20.53 3.46 -7.92
C LYS A 284 -21.81 3.67 -8.76
N PRO A 285 -21.77 4.04 -10.05
CA PRO A 285 -22.97 4.21 -10.87
C PRO A 285 -23.77 2.91 -11.09
N VAL A 286 -23.09 1.75 -11.01
CA VAL A 286 -23.71 0.43 -11.19
C VAL A 286 -24.46 -0.01 -9.93
N LYS A 287 -23.91 0.24 -8.74
CA LYS A 287 -24.47 -0.17 -7.43
C LYS A 287 -25.76 0.56 -6.99
N GLN A 288 -26.26 1.53 -7.75
CA GLN A 288 -27.39 2.35 -7.34
C GLN A 288 -28.73 1.58 -7.43
N PRO A 289 -29.61 1.63 -6.41
CA PRO A 289 -30.92 1.00 -6.46
C PRO A 289 -31.92 1.87 -7.23
N ARG A 290 -31.68 2.06 -8.54
CA ARG A 290 -32.54 2.85 -9.43
C ARG A 290 -32.61 2.20 -10.80
N LYS A 291 -33.79 2.22 -11.42
CA LYS A 291 -34.00 1.73 -12.78
C LYS A 291 -33.02 2.42 -13.74
N LEU A 292 -32.40 1.63 -14.62
CA LEU A 292 -31.58 2.16 -15.70
C LEU A 292 -32.49 2.83 -16.74
N THR A 293 -32.15 4.07 -17.11
CA THR A 293 -32.81 4.79 -18.20
C THR A 293 -31.75 5.17 -19.21
N GLU A 294 -32.12 5.40 -20.46
CA GLU A 294 -31.16 5.72 -21.53
C GLU A 294 -30.30 6.94 -21.17
N ARG A 295 -30.92 7.98 -20.61
CA ARG A 295 -30.20 9.17 -20.13
C ARG A 295 -29.18 8.85 -19.03
N VAL A 296 -29.52 7.95 -18.12
CA VAL A 296 -28.61 7.55 -17.03
C VAL A 296 -27.47 6.69 -17.57
N TRP A 297 -27.76 5.80 -18.53
CA TRP A 297 -26.74 5.01 -19.22
C TRP A 297 -25.70 5.91 -19.89
N LEU A 298 -26.15 6.85 -20.73
CA LEU A 298 -25.25 7.79 -21.43
C LEU A 298 -24.35 8.57 -20.46
N GLY A 299 -24.85 8.95 -19.29
CA GLY A 299 -24.08 9.69 -18.29
C GLY A 299 -23.03 8.85 -17.55
N MET A 300 -23.11 7.51 -17.57
CA MET A 300 -22.15 6.61 -16.91
C MET A 300 -21.36 5.75 -17.89
N ARG A 301 -21.71 5.79 -19.17
CA ARG A 301 -21.19 4.91 -20.22
C ARG A 301 -19.66 4.94 -20.26
N ASP A 302 -19.06 6.10 -20.35
CA ASP A 302 -17.60 6.23 -20.51
C ASP A 302 -16.82 5.63 -19.33
N GLU A 303 -17.33 5.79 -18.10
CA GLU A 303 -16.74 5.17 -16.90
C GLU A 303 -16.80 3.64 -16.96
N VAL A 304 -17.95 3.09 -17.38
CA VAL A 304 -18.13 1.64 -17.54
C VAL A 304 -17.25 1.10 -18.66
N ILE A 305 -17.18 1.78 -19.80
CA ILE A 305 -16.37 1.35 -20.95
C ILE A 305 -14.87 1.43 -20.63
N SER A 306 -14.41 2.49 -19.96
CA SER A 306 -13.03 2.59 -19.48
C SER A 306 -12.68 1.44 -18.54
N PHE A 307 -13.60 1.06 -17.63
CA PHE A 307 -13.44 -0.12 -16.81
C PHE A 307 -13.31 -1.39 -17.66
N MET A 308 -14.18 -1.59 -18.65
CA MET A 308 -14.14 -2.77 -19.54
C MET A 308 -12.83 -2.85 -20.34
N GLN A 309 -12.31 -1.73 -20.83
CA GLN A 309 -11.00 -1.65 -21.49
C GLN A 309 -9.87 -2.05 -20.54
N SER A 310 -9.90 -1.54 -19.30
CA SER A 310 -8.90 -1.92 -18.29
C SER A 310 -8.96 -3.42 -17.95
N TYR A 311 -10.17 -4.00 -17.93
CA TYR A 311 -10.39 -5.42 -17.69
C TYR A 311 -9.84 -6.27 -18.83
N LYS A 312 -10.11 -5.86 -20.08
CA LYS A 312 -9.56 -6.48 -21.29
C LYS A 312 -8.04 -6.46 -21.28
N ALA A 313 -7.41 -5.32 -20.97
CA ALA A 313 -5.96 -5.21 -20.91
C ALA A 313 -5.35 -6.18 -19.88
N LYS A 314 -5.96 -6.30 -18.68
CA LYS A 314 -5.53 -7.26 -17.67
C LYS A 314 -5.68 -8.72 -18.11
N ARG A 315 -6.79 -9.06 -18.77
CA ARG A 315 -7.01 -10.40 -19.34
C ARG A 315 -5.93 -10.73 -20.37
N LEU A 316 -5.72 -9.86 -21.35
CA LEU A 316 -4.72 -10.07 -22.41
C LEU A 316 -3.30 -10.21 -21.85
N LEU A 317 -2.97 -9.45 -20.80
CA LEU A 317 -1.71 -9.60 -20.07
C LEU A 317 -1.59 -10.97 -19.39
N ALA A 318 -2.65 -11.44 -18.74
CA ALA A 318 -2.68 -12.76 -18.10
C ALA A 318 -2.56 -13.89 -19.14
N GLU A 319 -3.30 -13.82 -20.25
CA GLU A 319 -3.21 -14.80 -21.35
C GLU A 319 -1.82 -14.84 -21.97
N ARG A 320 -1.21 -13.67 -22.18
CA ARG A 320 0.18 -13.59 -22.66
C ARG A 320 1.15 -14.20 -21.66
N ARG A 321 0.95 -13.96 -20.36
CA ARG A 321 1.77 -14.57 -19.30
C ARG A 321 1.64 -16.08 -19.30
N ASP A 322 0.43 -16.62 -19.37
CA ASP A 322 0.16 -18.06 -19.37
C ASP A 322 0.77 -18.75 -20.61
N LEU A 323 0.78 -18.05 -21.75
CA LEU A 323 1.45 -18.52 -22.97
C LEU A 323 2.98 -18.53 -22.83
N LEU A 324 3.56 -17.43 -22.35
CA LEU A 324 5.01 -17.26 -22.30
C LEU A 324 5.67 -18.02 -21.15
N TYR A 325 4.95 -18.27 -20.05
CA TYR A 325 5.49 -18.96 -18.87
C TYR A 325 6.15 -20.31 -19.20
N PRO A 326 5.46 -21.29 -19.82
CA PRO A 326 6.08 -22.58 -20.12
C PRO A 326 7.28 -22.43 -21.06
N ARG A 327 7.20 -21.54 -22.06
CA ARG A 327 8.27 -21.31 -23.04
C ARG A 327 9.52 -20.73 -22.40
N LEU A 328 9.36 -19.79 -21.47
CA LEU A 328 10.47 -19.19 -20.72
C LEU A 328 11.08 -20.17 -19.72
N MET A 329 10.31 -21.11 -19.17
CA MET A 329 10.87 -22.19 -18.35
C MET A 329 11.73 -23.16 -19.19
N VAL A 330 11.31 -23.45 -20.42
CA VAL A 330 12.10 -24.25 -21.37
C VAL A 330 13.36 -23.48 -21.81
N LEU A 331 13.25 -22.17 -22.08
CA LEU A 331 14.43 -21.33 -22.35
C LEU A 331 15.43 -21.41 -21.19
N LYS A 332 14.96 -21.30 -19.94
CA LYS A 332 15.82 -21.40 -18.76
C LYS A 332 16.57 -22.73 -18.69
N GLN A 333 15.95 -23.81 -19.16
CA GLN A 333 16.62 -25.09 -19.30
C GLN A 333 17.67 -25.08 -20.43
N ALA A 334 17.35 -24.50 -21.59
CA ALA A 334 18.28 -24.39 -22.73
C ALA A 334 19.52 -23.56 -22.39
N VAL A 335 19.35 -22.45 -21.67
CA VAL A 335 20.46 -21.58 -21.25
C VAL A 335 21.45 -22.31 -20.35
N ARG A 336 21.01 -23.28 -19.53
CA ARG A 336 21.94 -24.12 -18.75
C ARG A 336 22.83 -24.99 -19.64
N THR A 337 22.31 -25.49 -20.75
CA THR A 337 23.11 -26.23 -21.75
C THR A 337 24.13 -25.29 -22.41
N PHE A 338 23.68 -24.11 -22.80
CA PHE A 338 24.52 -23.07 -23.41
C PHE A 338 25.66 -22.56 -22.51
N GLN A 339 25.42 -22.48 -21.20
CA GLN A 339 26.44 -22.10 -20.22
C GLN A 339 27.65 -23.04 -20.26
N THR A 340 27.46 -24.33 -20.56
CA THR A 340 28.57 -25.27 -20.71
C THR A 340 29.40 -24.98 -21.97
N ASP A 341 28.76 -24.63 -23.08
CA ASP A 341 29.45 -24.41 -24.37
C ASP A 341 30.16 -23.06 -24.46
N LEU A 342 29.57 -22.02 -23.85
CA LEU A 342 30.12 -20.67 -23.87
C LEU A 342 31.14 -20.44 -22.75
N GLY A 343 31.23 -21.32 -21.76
CA GLY A 343 31.87 -21.02 -20.47
C GLY A 343 31.10 -19.92 -19.73
N GLY A 344 31.68 -19.33 -18.68
CA GLY A 344 31.08 -18.18 -17.98
C GLY A 344 31.12 -16.87 -18.75
N MET A 345 30.78 -16.94 -20.03
CA MET A 345 30.55 -15.87 -20.99
C MET A 345 29.07 -15.78 -21.42
N CYS A 346 28.19 -16.63 -20.88
CA CYS A 346 26.78 -16.72 -21.26
C CYS A 346 25.92 -15.61 -20.63
N PRO A 347 25.17 -14.80 -21.44
CA PRO A 347 24.17 -13.86 -20.93
C PRO A 347 23.08 -14.53 -20.06
N PRO A 348 22.43 -13.80 -19.14
CA PRO A 348 21.34 -14.33 -18.34
C PRO A 348 20.13 -14.55 -19.23
N GLU A 349 19.22 -15.42 -18.79
CA GLU A 349 18.07 -15.87 -19.56
C GLU A 349 17.20 -14.70 -20.05
N ARG A 350 17.14 -13.61 -19.27
CA ARG A 350 16.36 -12.41 -19.58
C ARG A 350 16.89 -11.64 -20.79
N ASP A 351 18.21 -11.56 -20.93
CA ASP A 351 18.85 -10.89 -22.07
C ASP A 351 18.76 -11.78 -23.31
N ILE A 352 18.99 -13.09 -23.15
CA ILE A 352 18.81 -14.06 -24.23
C ILE A 352 17.37 -14.04 -24.75
N ALA A 353 16.37 -13.95 -23.86
CA ALA A 353 14.96 -13.81 -24.23
C ALA A 353 14.66 -12.53 -25.05
N SER A 354 15.57 -11.57 -25.08
CA SER A 354 15.43 -10.33 -25.84
C SER A 354 16.09 -10.40 -27.22
N PHE A 355 16.85 -11.46 -27.52
CA PHE A 355 17.46 -11.65 -28.84
C PHE A 355 16.36 -11.90 -29.88
N PRO A 356 16.41 -11.29 -31.07
CA PRO A 356 15.37 -11.46 -32.09
C PRO A 356 15.08 -12.93 -32.42
N GLU A 357 16.11 -13.77 -32.49
CA GLU A 357 16.04 -15.19 -32.83
C GLU A 357 15.32 -16.01 -31.73
N PHE A 358 15.65 -15.74 -30.47
CA PHE A 358 14.98 -16.36 -29.32
C PHE A 358 13.56 -15.84 -29.14
N ARG A 359 13.35 -14.53 -29.36
CA ARG A 359 12.05 -13.90 -29.28
C ARG A 359 11.09 -14.45 -30.32
N ALA A 360 11.55 -14.76 -31.53
CA ALA A 360 10.74 -15.40 -32.55
C ALA A 360 10.20 -16.77 -32.10
N ILE A 361 10.98 -17.53 -31.32
CA ILE A 361 10.55 -18.80 -30.73
C ILE A 361 9.58 -18.57 -29.56
N ILE A 362 9.89 -17.60 -28.69
CA ILE A 362 9.09 -17.29 -27.50
C ILE A 362 7.72 -16.72 -27.86
N ASP A 363 7.66 -15.78 -28.80
CA ASP A 363 6.44 -15.12 -29.30
C ASP A 363 5.73 -15.94 -30.39
N ALA A 364 6.12 -17.20 -30.63
CA ALA A 364 5.49 -18.06 -31.63
C ALA A 364 3.95 -18.18 -31.40
N PRO A 365 3.14 -18.43 -32.44
CA PRO A 365 1.70 -18.66 -32.28
C PRO A 365 1.37 -19.74 -31.24
N LYS A 366 0.19 -19.66 -30.60
CA LYS A 366 -0.20 -20.53 -29.47
C LYS A 366 -0.23 -22.03 -29.82
N ASP A 367 -0.49 -22.34 -31.08
CA ASP A 367 -0.55 -23.68 -31.65
C ASP A 367 0.84 -24.30 -31.95
N VAL A 368 1.91 -23.51 -31.87
CA VAL A 368 3.28 -24.01 -32.02
C VAL A 368 3.79 -24.57 -30.71
N ASP A 369 4.14 -25.85 -30.71
CA ASP A 369 4.84 -26.49 -29.60
C ASP A 369 6.29 -26.01 -29.54
N VAL A 370 6.64 -25.40 -28.41
CA VAL A 370 7.98 -24.86 -28.16
C VAL A 370 8.66 -25.78 -27.17
N SER A 371 9.60 -26.57 -27.67
CA SER A 371 10.34 -27.56 -26.89
C SER A 371 11.78 -27.13 -26.66
N LEU A 372 12.51 -27.89 -25.84
CA LEU A 372 13.94 -27.66 -25.62
C LEU A 372 14.72 -27.69 -26.95
N ALA A 373 14.35 -28.59 -27.87
CA ALA A 373 14.98 -28.71 -29.19
C ALA A 373 14.83 -27.43 -30.03
N SER A 374 13.73 -26.71 -29.89
CA SER A 374 13.49 -25.43 -30.58
C SER A 374 14.58 -24.41 -30.25
N PHE A 375 14.99 -24.33 -28.97
CA PHE A 375 16.06 -23.42 -28.55
C PHE A 375 17.45 -23.98 -28.84
N LEU A 376 17.69 -25.28 -28.63
CA LEU A 376 18.99 -25.90 -28.91
C LEU A 376 19.37 -25.83 -30.40
N ALA A 377 18.41 -25.70 -31.31
CA ALA A 377 18.68 -25.44 -32.72
C ALA A 377 19.52 -24.16 -32.96
N LEU A 378 19.45 -23.18 -32.05
CA LEU A 378 20.23 -21.94 -32.12
C LEU A 378 21.66 -22.08 -31.56
N GLN A 379 22.01 -23.23 -30.95
CA GLN A 379 23.30 -23.47 -30.30
C GLN A 379 24.50 -23.20 -31.23
N LYS A 380 24.38 -23.58 -32.52
CA LYS A 380 25.47 -23.37 -33.51
C LYS A 380 25.79 -21.90 -33.77
N ASN A 381 24.79 -21.03 -33.65
CA ASN A 381 24.93 -19.59 -33.91
C ASN A 381 25.12 -18.80 -32.61
N LEU A 382 25.09 -19.47 -31.46
CA LEU A 382 25.00 -18.83 -30.16
C LEU A 382 26.20 -17.92 -29.88
N VAL A 383 27.41 -18.35 -30.28
CA VAL A 383 28.64 -17.56 -30.12
C VAL A 383 28.54 -16.22 -30.86
N ASP A 384 28.02 -16.23 -32.09
CA ASP A 384 27.84 -15.02 -32.89
C ASP A 384 26.75 -14.12 -32.31
N LEU A 385 25.64 -14.70 -31.83
CA LEU A 385 24.55 -13.97 -31.20
C LEU A 385 25.00 -13.25 -29.93
N VAL A 386 25.77 -13.94 -29.08
CA VAL A 386 26.35 -13.35 -27.86
C VAL A 386 27.37 -12.28 -28.20
N SER A 387 28.21 -12.50 -29.22
CA SER A 387 29.20 -11.51 -29.67
C SER A 387 28.54 -10.24 -30.21
N ARG A 388 27.46 -10.38 -30.99
CA ARG A 388 26.64 -9.25 -31.46
C ARG A 388 26.04 -8.48 -30.28
N PHE A 389 25.39 -9.19 -29.36
CA PHE A 389 24.81 -8.57 -28.17
C PHE A 389 25.85 -7.79 -27.37
N ARG A 390 27.03 -8.36 -27.15
CA ARG A 390 28.15 -7.70 -26.45
C ARG A 390 28.62 -6.45 -27.18
N GLY A 391 28.77 -6.52 -28.51
CA GLY A 391 29.12 -5.36 -29.34
C GLY A 391 28.10 -4.23 -29.21
N ASP A 392 26.82 -4.56 -29.23
CA ASP A 392 25.73 -3.61 -29.06
C ASP A 392 25.77 -2.98 -27.65
N LYS A 393 25.90 -3.79 -26.59
CA LYS A 393 25.95 -3.28 -25.21
C LYS A 393 27.22 -2.47 -24.95
N LYS A 394 28.38 -2.88 -25.50
CA LYS A 394 29.64 -2.11 -25.44
C LYS A 394 29.46 -0.76 -26.12
N SER A 395 28.72 -0.68 -27.23
CA SER A 395 28.42 0.57 -27.93
C SER A 395 27.50 1.49 -27.11
N VAL A 396 26.44 0.93 -26.51
CA VAL A 396 25.54 1.69 -25.60
C VAL A 396 26.29 2.20 -24.38
N LEU A 397 27.13 1.36 -23.77
CA LEU A 397 27.96 1.74 -22.63
C LEU A 397 28.95 2.84 -23.02
N ARG A 398 29.62 2.73 -24.17
CA ARG A 398 30.51 3.79 -24.70
C ARG A 398 29.78 5.12 -24.83
N ALA A 399 28.58 5.14 -25.43
CA ALA A 399 27.79 6.35 -25.57
C ALA A 399 27.39 6.96 -24.20
N PHE A 400 27.05 6.11 -23.23
CA PHE A 400 26.78 6.53 -21.85
C PHE A 400 28.01 7.15 -21.19
N LEU A 401 29.17 6.50 -21.27
CA LEU A 401 30.44 7.00 -20.73
C LEU A 401 30.82 8.35 -21.37
N GLN A 402 30.76 8.45 -22.70
CA GLN A 402 31.03 9.69 -23.44
C GLN A 402 30.13 10.85 -22.97
N LYS A 403 28.83 10.59 -22.82
CA LYS A 403 27.87 11.60 -22.32
C LYS A 403 28.19 12.04 -20.89
N LYS A 404 28.63 11.12 -20.04
CA LYS A 404 28.95 11.41 -18.62
C LYS A 404 30.26 12.18 -18.45
N MET A 405 31.27 11.88 -19.26
CA MET A 405 32.61 12.44 -19.08
C MET A 405 32.75 13.90 -19.50
N SER A 406 31.91 14.38 -20.42
CA SER A 406 31.91 15.78 -20.87
C SER A 406 33.30 16.31 -21.29
N MET A 407 34.21 15.42 -21.72
CA MET A 407 35.58 15.74 -22.13
C MET A 407 35.92 15.05 -23.46
N SER A 408 36.83 15.64 -24.22
CA SER A 408 37.32 15.06 -25.48
C SER A 408 38.37 14.00 -25.18
N ILE A 409 38.07 12.75 -25.51
CA ILE A 409 39.01 11.64 -25.43
C ILE A 409 39.78 11.60 -26.76
N ARG A 410 41.08 11.28 -26.72
CA ARG A 410 41.84 11.11 -27.96
C ARG A 410 41.40 9.85 -28.71
N ASP A 411 41.36 9.94 -30.04
CA ASP A 411 40.87 8.86 -30.91
C ASP A 411 41.73 7.58 -30.87
N ASP A 412 42.97 7.66 -30.37
CA ASP A 412 43.93 6.55 -30.26
C ASP A 412 43.76 5.70 -28.99
N ILE A 413 42.89 6.08 -28.05
CA ILE A 413 42.67 5.38 -26.77
C ILE A 413 41.24 4.84 -26.69
N ASP A 414 41.07 3.52 -26.43
CA ASP A 414 39.72 3.00 -26.15
C ASP A 414 39.24 3.57 -24.80
N ILE A 415 38.02 4.12 -24.77
CA ILE A 415 37.39 4.68 -23.57
C ILE A 415 37.41 3.70 -22.40
N PHE A 416 37.34 2.40 -22.69
CA PHE A 416 37.38 1.32 -21.71
C PHE A 416 38.75 1.14 -21.02
N ASP A 417 39.82 1.64 -21.64
CA ASP A 417 41.19 1.58 -21.11
C ASP A 417 41.53 2.77 -20.20
N LEU A 418 40.72 3.84 -20.24
CA LEU A 418 40.94 5.03 -19.41
C LEU A 418 40.69 4.73 -17.93
N ALA A 419 41.60 5.21 -17.07
CA ALA A 419 41.44 5.11 -15.63
C ALA A 419 40.17 5.81 -15.13
N ILE A 420 39.72 6.87 -15.83
CA ILE A 420 38.51 7.62 -15.47
C ILE A 420 37.22 6.81 -15.65
N THR A 421 37.22 5.77 -16.49
CA THR A 421 36.07 4.87 -16.65
C THR A 421 36.13 3.70 -15.66
N ALA A 422 37.28 3.42 -15.04
CA ALA A 422 37.58 2.21 -14.27
C ALA A 422 36.75 1.98 -12.99
N ALA A 423 35.71 2.78 -12.71
CA ALA A 423 34.76 2.50 -11.65
C ALA A 423 33.33 2.86 -12.09
N LEU A 424 32.65 1.86 -12.68
CA LEU A 424 31.20 1.87 -12.83
C LEU A 424 30.55 1.38 -11.52
N GLN A 425 29.61 2.17 -11.00
CA GLN A 425 28.80 1.85 -9.83
C GLN A 425 27.38 1.49 -10.28
N SER A 426 26.84 0.36 -9.81
CA SER A 426 25.41 0.05 -9.90
C SER A 426 24.63 0.81 -8.84
N THR A 427 23.54 1.48 -9.22
CA THR A 427 22.70 2.27 -8.30
C THR A 427 21.77 1.41 -7.44
N HIS A 428 21.65 0.10 -7.72
CA HIS A 428 20.76 -0.81 -6.99
C HIS A 428 21.47 -1.77 -6.02
N GLU A 429 22.78 -1.94 -6.17
CA GLU A 429 23.57 -2.84 -5.33
C GLU A 429 24.65 -2.03 -4.61
N THR A 430 24.52 -1.90 -3.30
CA THR A 430 25.42 -1.09 -2.47
C THR A 430 26.86 -1.59 -2.39
N ASN A 431 27.24 -2.69 -3.07
CA ASN A 431 28.47 -3.43 -2.76
C ASN A 431 29.28 -4.01 -3.94
N PHE A 432 29.02 -3.64 -5.21
CA PHE A 432 29.83 -4.17 -6.34
C PHE A 432 30.35 -3.08 -7.28
N PHE A 433 31.66 -3.11 -7.52
CA PHE A 433 32.41 -2.17 -8.38
C PHE A 433 33.20 -2.95 -9.42
N PHE A 434 33.08 -2.55 -10.69
CA PHE A 434 33.87 -3.10 -11.78
C PHE A 434 35.13 -2.26 -11.96
N PHE A 435 36.30 -2.85 -11.69
CA PHE A 435 37.61 -2.20 -11.88
C PHE A 435 38.13 -2.30 -13.32
N ASP A 436 37.38 -2.97 -14.18
CA ASP A 436 37.61 -3.08 -15.61
C ASP A 436 36.27 -2.96 -16.36
N VAL A 437 36.16 -1.89 -17.15
CA VAL A 437 34.95 -1.53 -17.89
C VAL A 437 34.79 -2.44 -19.11
N SER A 438 35.88 -2.99 -19.63
CA SER A 438 35.86 -3.97 -20.71
C SER A 438 35.20 -5.28 -20.25
N GLY A 439 35.43 -5.67 -18.99
CA GLY A 439 34.73 -6.76 -18.29
C GLY A 439 33.29 -6.42 -17.92
N SER A 440 32.96 -5.15 -17.59
CA SER A 440 31.60 -4.76 -17.17
C SER A 440 30.50 -4.98 -18.23
N ALA A 441 30.87 -4.95 -19.52
CA ALA A 441 29.97 -5.32 -20.62
C ALA A 441 29.63 -6.82 -20.61
N ASN A 442 30.53 -7.64 -20.07
CA ASN A 442 30.29 -9.04 -19.75
C ASN A 442 29.68 -9.23 -18.35
N ASP A 443 29.92 -8.36 -17.36
CA ASP A 443 29.61 -8.66 -15.96
C ASP A 443 28.19 -8.34 -15.51
N HIS A 444 27.52 -7.38 -16.15
CA HIS A 444 26.09 -7.17 -15.91
C HIS A 444 25.22 -8.34 -16.37
N LEU A 445 25.81 -9.30 -17.09
CA LEU A 445 25.21 -10.57 -17.43
C LEU A 445 25.13 -11.55 -16.23
N TYR A 446 25.86 -11.29 -15.14
CA TYR A 446 26.01 -12.24 -14.02
C TYR A 446 25.31 -11.85 -12.72
N ASN A 447 24.83 -10.60 -12.57
CA ASN A 447 24.09 -10.20 -11.38
C ASN A 447 22.58 -10.45 -11.53
N ASN A 448 22.18 -11.65 -11.11
CA ASN A 448 20.78 -12.03 -10.82
C ASN A 448 20.15 -11.26 -9.63
N PHE A 449 20.83 -10.25 -9.07
CA PHE A 449 20.34 -9.46 -7.93
C PHE A 449 19.53 -8.23 -8.32
N ASN A 450 19.15 -8.10 -9.60
CA ASN A 450 18.11 -7.17 -10.06
C ASN A 450 16.70 -7.67 -9.66
N ARG A 451 16.53 -7.99 -8.36
CA ARG A 451 15.27 -8.42 -7.77
C ARG A 451 14.24 -7.32 -8.01
N TYR A 452 13.19 -7.68 -8.76
CA TYR A 452 12.06 -6.81 -9.02
C TYR A 452 11.47 -6.26 -7.69
N THR A 453 11.64 -4.97 -7.44
CA THR A 453 10.78 -4.22 -6.53
C THR A 453 9.69 -3.53 -7.37
N PRO A 454 8.39 -3.69 -7.03
CA PRO A 454 7.29 -3.10 -7.80
C PRO A 454 7.26 -1.55 -7.80
N GLU A 455 8.11 -0.89 -7.02
CA GLU A 455 7.92 0.50 -6.59
C GLU A 455 8.66 1.55 -7.45
N ASN A 456 9.59 1.16 -8.31
CA ASN A 456 10.33 2.10 -9.18
C ASN A 456 9.87 1.98 -10.64
N ASN A 457 9.02 2.93 -11.06
CA ASN A 457 8.24 2.96 -12.30
C ASN A 457 8.88 3.82 -13.42
N ASP A 458 10.15 4.19 -13.32
CA ASP A 458 10.77 5.25 -14.13
C ASP A 458 11.41 4.77 -15.46
N ASP A 459 10.91 3.69 -16.07
CA ASP A 459 11.42 3.21 -17.36
C ASP A 459 10.45 3.57 -18.50
N GLU A 460 10.73 4.68 -19.19
CA GLU A 460 9.95 5.22 -20.32
C GLU A 460 9.86 4.28 -21.54
N HIS A 461 10.58 3.15 -21.53
CA HIS A 461 10.67 2.22 -22.67
C HIS A 461 10.10 0.81 -22.41
N ARG A 462 9.34 0.62 -21.33
CA ARG A 462 8.83 -0.70 -20.97
C ARG A 462 7.74 -1.20 -21.91
N THR A 463 7.99 -2.32 -22.59
CA THR A 463 6.97 -2.97 -23.43
C THR A 463 6.13 -3.96 -22.62
N MET A 464 4.93 -4.29 -23.13
CA MET A 464 4.10 -5.37 -22.58
C MET A 464 4.87 -6.69 -22.46
N TYR A 465 5.79 -6.97 -23.40
CA TYR A 465 6.65 -8.13 -23.35
C TYR A 465 7.59 -8.07 -22.15
N ASP A 466 8.20 -6.91 -21.91
CA ASP A 466 9.16 -6.74 -20.81
C ASP A 466 8.52 -6.94 -19.44
N ASP A 467 7.32 -6.41 -19.23
CA ASP A 467 6.56 -6.62 -18.00
C ASP A 467 6.26 -8.10 -17.75
N VAL A 468 5.81 -8.81 -18.79
CA VAL A 468 5.48 -10.24 -18.68
C VAL A 468 6.74 -11.06 -18.41
N VAL A 469 7.79 -10.90 -19.21
CA VAL A 469 9.03 -11.69 -19.06
C VAL A 469 9.71 -11.39 -17.72
N THR A 470 9.78 -10.13 -17.28
CA THR A 470 10.34 -9.78 -15.97
C THR A 470 9.50 -10.34 -14.82
N SER A 471 8.18 -10.42 -14.95
CA SER A 471 7.34 -11.06 -13.93
C SER A 471 7.55 -12.58 -13.80
N ILE A 472 8.05 -13.23 -14.85
CA ILE A 472 8.25 -14.68 -14.93
C ILE A 472 9.69 -15.06 -14.56
N LEU A 473 10.68 -14.38 -15.12
CA LEU A 473 12.10 -14.66 -14.89
C LEU A 473 12.65 -13.98 -13.63
N HIS A 474 11.90 -13.03 -13.05
CA HIS A 474 12.29 -12.24 -11.88
C HIS A 474 13.60 -11.45 -12.05
N SER A 475 13.93 -11.11 -13.30
CA SER A 475 15.11 -10.34 -13.67
C SER A 475 14.78 -9.26 -14.71
N ARG A 476 15.58 -8.19 -14.72
CA ARG A 476 15.48 -7.07 -15.65
C ARG A 476 16.49 -7.23 -16.80
N PRO A 477 16.18 -6.74 -18.02
CA PRO A 477 17.15 -6.73 -19.10
C PRO A 477 18.31 -5.78 -18.78
N TRP A 478 19.48 -6.03 -19.38
CA TRP A 478 20.65 -5.15 -19.29
C TRP A 478 20.29 -3.73 -19.75
N SER A 479 20.64 -2.74 -18.92
CA SER A 479 20.40 -1.31 -19.19
C SER A 479 21.41 -0.43 -18.46
N THR A 480 21.72 0.74 -19.02
CA THR A 480 22.55 1.79 -18.40
C THR A 480 21.79 2.69 -17.42
N LEU A 481 20.47 2.50 -17.26
CA LEU A 481 19.61 3.32 -16.39
C LEU A 481 20.03 3.32 -14.92
N HIS A 482 20.76 2.30 -14.51
CA HIS A 482 21.16 2.05 -13.14
C HIS A 482 22.68 2.07 -12.97
N HIS A 483 23.38 2.67 -13.93
CA HIS A 483 24.81 2.89 -13.86
C HIS A 483 25.08 4.34 -13.50
N ASP A 484 26.05 4.54 -12.62
CA ASP A 484 26.70 5.82 -12.44
C ASP A 484 28.20 5.66 -12.38
N ILE A 485 28.93 6.75 -12.61
CA ILE A 485 30.38 6.79 -12.55
C ILE A 485 30.74 7.88 -11.57
N CYS A 486 31.64 7.58 -10.64
CA CYS A 486 32.15 8.56 -9.70
C CYS A 486 33.23 9.45 -10.34
N VAL A 487 32.88 10.16 -11.42
CA VAL A 487 33.82 10.94 -12.26
C VAL A 487 34.64 11.93 -11.43
N GLU A 488 34.00 12.61 -10.46
CA GLU A 488 34.66 13.62 -9.62
C GLU A 488 35.80 13.02 -8.75
N LEU A 489 35.58 11.84 -8.16
CA LEU A 489 36.58 11.15 -7.33
C LEU A 489 37.74 10.63 -8.15
N ILE A 490 37.45 9.95 -9.26
CA ILE A 490 38.48 9.35 -10.11
C ILE A 490 39.34 10.45 -10.73
N THR A 491 38.71 11.54 -11.19
CA THR A 491 39.41 12.73 -11.70
C THR A 491 40.39 13.29 -10.66
N HIS A 492 39.96 13.41 -9.39
CA HIS A 492 40.84 13.88 -8.32
C HIS A 492 42.01 12.91 -8.04
N ILE A 493 41.75 11.60 -8.06
CA ILE A 493 42.78 10.57 -7.89
C ILE A 493 43.83 10.64 -9.01
N ILE A 494 43.41 10.78 -10.26
CA ILE A 494 44.31 10.90 -11.42
C ILE A 494 45.19 12.16 -11.29
N HIS A 495 44.61 13.30 -10.88
CA HIS A 495 45.38 14.51 -10.62
C HIS A 495 46.39 14.35 -9.47
N CYS A 496 46.09 13.58 -8.42
CA CYS A 496 47.06 13.29 -7.35
C CYS A 496 48.27 12.49 -7.86
N TYR A 497 48.13 11.77 -8.98
CA TYR A 497 49.21 11.05 -9.67
C TYR A 497 49.94 11.94 -10.69
N GLY A 498 49.54 13.21 -10.81
CA GLY A 498 50.09 14.17 -11.77
C GLY A 498 49.73 13.87 -13.22
N GLU A 499 48.66 13.11 -13.45
CA GLU A 499 48.21 12.70 -14.79
C GLU A 499 46.98 13.50 -15.23
N ASP A 500 46.72 13.49 -16.54
CA ASP A 500 45.50 14.05 -17.13
C ASP A 500 44.40 12.97 -17.22
N PRO A 501 43.19 13.19 -16.66
CA PRO A 501 42.07 12.27 -16.79
C PRO A 501 41.67 11.91 -18.22
N ALA A 502 41.98 12.74 -19.21
CA ALA A 502 41.70 12.46 -20.63
C ALA A 502 42.65 11.42 -21.24
N ASP A 503 43.82 11.21 -20.62
CA ASP A 503 44.94 10.43 -21.18
C ASP A 503 45.37 9.25 -20.30
N ALA A 504 45.11 9.31 -19.00
CA ALA A 504 45.55 8.33 -18.04
C ALA A 504 44.85 6.99 -18.25
N THR A 505 45.58 5.98 -18.73
CA THR A 505 45.06 4.60 -18.80
C THR A 505 45.14 3.91 -17.44
N ALA A 506 44.23 2.97 -17.20
CA ALA A 506 44.20 2.21 -15.96
C ALA A 506 45.53 1.44 -15.74
N ALA A 507 46.10 0.88 -16.82
CA ALA A 507 47.39 0.20 -16.80
C ALA A 507 48.57 1.15 -16.50
N ALA A 508 48.56 2.37 -17.03
CA ALA A 508 49.58 3.37 -16.71
C ALA A 508 49.52 3.77 -15.22
N MET A 509 48.31 3.95 -14.69
CA MET A 509 48.08 4.23 -13.27
C MET A 509 48.48 3.05 -12.37
N ASP A 510 48.31 1.79 -12.80
CA ASP A 510 48.79 0.59 -12.10
C ASP A 510 50.31 0.53 -11.97
N ASN A 511 51.02 0.92 -13.02
CA ASN A 511 52.48 0.89 -13.03
C ASN A 511 53.10 2.01 -12.18
N LYS A 512 52.29 2.97 -11.71
CA LYS A 512 52.74 4.06 -10.84
C LYS A 512 52.69 3.65 -9.37
N ASP A 513 53.84 3.74 -8.72
CA ASP A 513 53.97 3.44 -7.29
C ASP A 513 53.62 4.63 -6.37
N THR A 514 52.78 5.57 -6.83
CA THR A 514 52.33 6.67 -5.98
C THR A 514 51.38 6.13 -4.90
N ARG A 515 51.41 6.72 -3.70
CA ARG A 515 50.50 6.36 -2.60
C ARG A 515 49.65 7.55 -2.20
N LEU A 516 48.40 7.27 -1.83
CA LEU A 516 47.43 8.26 -1.40
C LEU A 516 47.12 8.07 0.08
N CYS A 517 46.82 9.15 0.78
CA CYS A 517 46.40 9.16 2.17
C CYS A 517 44.99 9.74 2.29
N CYS A 518 44.07 8.97 2.88
CA CYS A 518 42.75 9.45 3.24
C CYS A 518 42.88 10.36 4.47
N LYS A 519 42.38 11.58 4.40
CA LYS A 519 42.51 12.65 5.42
C LYS A 519 41.25 12.85 6.28
N LEU A 520 40.28 11.94 6.18
CA LEU A 520 39.09 11.98 7.02
C LEU A 520 39.44 11.61 8.47
N PRO A 521 38.82 12.22 9.49
CA PRO A 521 39.21 12.01 10.89
C PRO A 521 39.16 10.55 11.37
N GLU A 522 38.32 9.72 10.75
CA GLU A 522 38.23 8.28 11.01
C GLU A 522 39.33 7.43 10.32
N CYS A 523 40.15 8.04 9.44
CA CYS A 523 41.18 7.37 8.64
C CYS A 523 42.57 8.05 8.73
N ASP A 524 42.62 9.32 9.15
CA ASP A 524 43.85 10.05 9.47
C ASP A 524 43.77 10.59 10.90
N SER A 525 44.56 10.00 11.77
CA SER A 525 44.68 10.37 13.18
C SER A 525 46.14 10.47 13.57
N LYS A 526 46.43 11.08 14.73
CA LYS A 526 47.80 11.16 15.27
C LYS A 526 48.46 9.79 15.51
N THR A 527 47.65 8.72 15.54
CA THR A 527 48.05 7.35 15.87
C THR A 527 47.96 6.38 14.69
N ALA A 528 47.24 6.72 13.61
CA ALA A 528 47.05 5.83 12.48
C ALA A 528 46.70 6.60 11.20
N HIS A 529 47.29 6.19 10.09
CA HIS A 529 47.08 6.75 8.75
C HIS A 529 46.70 5.63 7.77
N VAL A 530 45.64 5.84 6.99
CA VAL A 530 45.24 4.93 5.92
C VAL A 530 45.93 5.33 4.61
N ILE A 531 46.77 4.43 4.10
CA ILE A 531 47.54 4.62 2.87
C ILE A 531 47.08 3.63 1.79
N LEU A 532 46.87 4.16 0.59
CA LEU A 532 46.08 3.53 -0.47
C LEU A 532 46.80 3.61 -1.82
N THR A 533 46.70 2.55 -2.64
CA THR A 533 46.87 2.66 -4.10
C THR A 533 45.65 3.35 -4.73
N TRP A 534 45.72 3.75 -6.00
CA TRP A 534 44.60 4.47 -6.63
C TRP A 534 43.30 3.62 -6.69
N ARG A 535 43.39 2.32 -7.01
CA ARG A 535 42.24 1.40 -6.94
C ARG A 535 41.76 1.16 -5.52
N ALA A 536 42.68 1.09 -4.54
CA ALA A 536 42.30 0.98 -3.14
C ALA A 536 41.61 2.26 -2.63
N ALA A 537 41.99 3.43 -3.14
CA ALA A 537 41.35 4.70 -2.82
C ALA A 537 39.93 4.79 -3.36
N LEU A 538 39.70 4.34 -4.60
CA LEU A 538 38.34 4.23 -5.15
C LEU A 538 37.46 3.34 -4.28
N ARG A 539 37.92 2.13 -3.98
CA ARG A 539 37.18 1.19 -3.12
C ARG A 539 36.91 1.78 -1.73
N HIS A 540 37.94 2.31 -1.07
CA HIS A 540 37.86 2.84 0.29
C HIS A 540 36.84 3.98 0.40
N PHE A 541 36.85 4.94 -0.52
CA PHE A 541 35.91 6.07 -0.48
C PHE A 541 34.47 5.64 -0.72
N ILE A 542 34.24 4.66 -1.60
CA ILE A 542 32.87 4.23 -1.88
C ILE A 542 32.32 3.38 -0.72
N GLU A 543 33.12 2.49 -0.15
CA GLU A 543 32.68 1.60 0.94
C GLU A 543 32.57 2.33 2.28
N ARG A 544 33.54 3.17 2.62
CA ARG A 544 33.63 3.78 3.96
C ARG A 544 33.12 5.21 4.02
N HIS A 545 33.10 5.91 2.88
CA HIS A 545 32.73 7.32 2.82
C HIS A 545 31.70 7.64 1.70
N PRO A 546 30.61 6.86 1.54
CA PRO A 546 29.65 7.07 0.44
C PRO A 546 29.00 8.47 0.48
N ASN A 547 28.83 9.03 1.67
CA ASN A 547 28.29 10.39 1.86
C ASN A 547 29.23 11.49 1.35
N VAL A 548 30.54 11.23 1.25
CA VAL A 548 31.52 12.21 0.74
C VAL A 548 31.40 12.33 -0.78
N ILE A 549 31.12 11.22 -1.46
CA ILE A 549 30.88 11.15 -2.90
C ILE A 549 29.60 11.90 -3.28
N THR A 550 28.52 11.73 -2.50
CA THR A 550 27.22 12.35 -2.80
C THR A 550 27.13 13.83 -2.42
N SER A 551 27.94 14.31 -1.48
CA SER A 551 27.86 15.68 -0.94
C SER A 551 28.78 16.71 -1.62
N LYS A 552 29.50 16.34 -2.68
CA LYS A 552 30.46 17.21 -3.42
C LYS A 552 31.43 17.96 -2.51
N ARG A 553 31.82 17.33 -1.39
CA ARG A 553 32.82 17.91 -0.47
C ARG A 553 34.16 18.06 -1.19
N ASN A 554 34.97 19.03 -0.77
CA ASN A 554 36.24 19.31 -1.43
C ASN A 554 37.23 18.14 -1.26
N LEU A 555 37.23 17.23 -2.24
CA LEU A 555 38.07 16.02 -2.29
C LEU A 555 39.56 16.32 -2.13
N ARG A 556 40.01 17.51 -2.54
CA ARG A 556 41.42 17.95 -2.40
C ARG A 556 41.90 18.03 -0.95
N LYS A 557 40.98 18.20 0.01
CA LYS A 557 41.30 18.21 1.45
C LYS A 557 41.13 16.84 2.10
N LEU A 558 40.46 15.90 1.43
CA LEU A 558 40.04 14.62 2.00
C LEU A 558 40.89 13.44 1.49
N LEU A 559 41.51 13.58 0.32
CA LEU A 559 42.42 12.59 -0.24
C LEU A 559 43.63 13.32 -0.83
N THR A 560 44.82 12.98 -0.34
CA THR A 560 46.06 13.66 -0.73
C THR A 560 47.14 12.64 -1.08
N LYS A 561 48.21 13.07 -1.75
CA LYS A 561 49.40 12.23 -1.93
C LYS A 561 50.03 11.97 -0.56
N ALA A 562 50.35 10.71 -0.26
CA ALA A 562 51.04 10.32 0.96
C ALA A 562 52.47 10.90 0.96
N ASP A 563 53.03 11.13 2.15
CA ASP A 563 54.42 11.58 2.23
C ASP A 563 55.41 10.44 1.89
N ASP A 564 56.65 10.79 1.54
CA ASP A 564 57.64 9.81 1.09
C ASP A 564 58.03 8.80 2.19
N LYS A 565 57.88 9.19 3.46
CA LYS A 565 58.21 8.35 4.62
C LYS A 565 57.12 7.30 4.84
N GLU A 566 55.86 7.71 4.83
CA GLU A 566 54.66 6.86 4.89
C GLU A 566 54.63 5.90 3.69
N ALA A 567 54.86 6.41 2.48
CA ALA A 567 54.95 5.59 1.28
C ALA A 567 56.08 4.54 1.39
N GLY A 568 57.24 4.92 1.91
CA GLY A 568 58.37 4.03 2.18
C GLY A 568 58.05 2.91 3.18
N GLN A 569 57.35 3.22 4.28
CA GLN A 569 56.94 2.25 5.28
C GLN A 569 55.92 1.24 4.74
N VAL A 570 54.95 1.72 3.96
CA VAL A 570 53.96 0.85 3.31
C VAL A 570 54.60 -0.10 2.32
N ARG A 571 55.61 0.33 1.57
CA ARG A 571 56.36 -0.56 0.66
C ARG A 571 56.96 -1.75 1.40
N HIS A 572 57.56 -1.51 2.56
CA HIS A 572 58.15 -2.56 3.36
C HIS A 572 57.09 -3.54 3.87
N LEU A 573 55.98 -3.02 4.42
CA LEU A 573 54.85 -3.82 4.89
C LEU A 573 54.19 -4.62 3.76
N GLU A 574 54.13 -4.06 2.56
CA GLU A 574 53.60 -4.75 1.38
C GLU A 574 54.49 -5.93 0.96
N ILE A 575 55.81 -5.75 0.95
CA ILE A 575 56.78 -6.83 0.65
C ILE A 575 56.66 -7.94 1.70
N GLU A 576 56.62 -7.59 2.99
CA GLU A 576 56.45 -8.55 4.09
C GLU A 576 55.12 -9.30 4.00
N ALA A 577 54.03 -8.58 3.73
CA ALA A 577 52.71 -9.17 3.58
C ALA A 577 52.64 -10.10 2.35
N ARG A 578 53.32 -9.76 1.24
CA ARG A 578 53.45 -10.63 0.05
C ARG A 578 54.26 -11.89 0.37
N ALA A 579 55.42 -11.74 1.02
CA ALA A 579 56.27 -12.87 1.43
C ALA A 579 55.54 -13.81 2.40
N ALA A 580 54.74 -13.26 3.31
CA ALA A 580 53.92 -14.00 4.27
C ALA A 580 52.60 -14.54 3.68
N LYS A 581 52.33 -14.34 2.38
CA LYS A 581 51.05 -14.68 1.72
C LYS A 581 49.81 -14.08 2.43
N ARG A 582 49.97 -12.97 3.15
CA ARG A 582 48.92 -12.26 3.88
C ARG A 582 48.12 -11.32 2.98
N ILE A 583 48.64 -10.99 1.79
CA ILE A 583 47.86 -10.31 0.76
C ILE A 583 47.04 -11.36 0.00
N SER A 584 45.76 -11.46 0.34
CA SER A 584 44.82 -12.29 -0.41
C SER A 584 44.40 -11.52 -1.66
N TRP A 585 44.86 -11.99 -2.83
CA TRP A 585 44.23 -11.65 -4.10
C TRP A 585 42.81 -12.17 -4.06
N ARG A 586 41.83 -11.27 -4.00
CA ARG A 586 40.42 -11.64 -4.13
C ARG A 586 40.12 -11.89 -5.59
N VAL A 587 40.63 -13.02 -6.07
CA VAL A 587 40.25 -13.57 -7.35
C VAL A 587 38.83 -14.08 -7.18
N LEU A 588 37.86 -13.30 -7.66
CA LEU A 588 36.48 -13.73 -7.79
C LEU A 588 36.46 -14.87 -8.79
N LYS A 589 35.93 -16.00 -8.34
CA LYS A 589 35.74 -17.19 -9.15
C LYS A 589 34.25 -17.49 -9.17
N TYR A 590 33.71 -17.79 -10.35
CA TYR A 590 32.32 -18.22 -10.47
C TYR A 590 32.27 -19.73 -10.68
N CYS A 591 31.23 -20.33 -10.12
CA CYS A 591 30.93 -21.73 -10.32
C CYS A 591 30.18 -21.93 -11.65
N MET A 592 30.70 -22.76 -12.54
CA MET A 592 30.03 -23.08 -13.81
C MET A 592 28.92 -24.13 -13.68
N HIS A 593 28.79 -24.75 -12.50
CA HIS A 593 27.75 -25.74 -12.19
C HIS A 593 26.52 -25.13 -11.49
N CYS A 594 26.60 -23.85 -11.10
CA CYS A 594 25.51 -23.16 -10.42
C CYS A 594 24.64 -22.38 -11.42
N PRO A 595 23.30 -22.51 -11.38
CA PRO A 595 22.40 -21.74 -12.25
C PRO A 595 22.51 -20.22 -12.06
N GLU A 596 23.01 -19.77 -10.92
CA GLU A 596 23.12 -18.35 -10.53
C GLU A 596 24.56 -17.82 -10.58
N ASN A 597 25.51 -18.53 -11.21
CA ASN A 597 26.92 -18.11 -11.32
C ASN A 597 27.47 -17.53 -10.01
N MET A 598 27.21 -18.23 -8.90
CA MET A 598 27.46 -17.73 -7.56
C MET A 598 28.94 -17.38 -7.37
N TRP A 599 29.20 -16.15 -6.96
CA TRP A 599 30.53 -15.61 -6.69
C TRP A 599 31.12 -16.27 -5.44
N CYS A 600 32.35 -16.76 -5.55
CA CYS A 600 33.11 -17.25 -4.41
C CYS A 600 34.54 -16.68 -4.45
N THR A 601 35.13 -16.42 -3.29
CA THR A 601 36.56 -16.11 -3.22
C THR A 601 37.38 -17.37 -3.51
N ARG A 602 38.70 -17.21 -3.70
CA ARG A 602 39.62 -18.33 -3.97
C ARG A 602 39.48 -19.48 -2.97
N ASP A 603 39.29 -19.18 -1.69
CA ASP A 603 39.21 -20.19 -0.63
C ASP A 603 37.78 -20.75 -0.49
N ASP A 604 36.75 -19.99 -0.90
CA ASP A 604 35.35 -20.40 -0.85
C ASP A 604 34.94 -21.29 -2.04
N ILE A 605 35.56 -21.14 -3.23
CA ILE A 605 35.11 -21.88 -4.43
C ILE A 605 35.34 -23.38 -4.28
N SER A 606 36.47 -23.81 -3.71
CA SER A 606 36.78 -25.23 -3.52
C SER A 606 35.82 -25.89 -2.53
N VAL A 607 35.50 -25.18 -1.44
CA VAL A 607 34.50 -25.60 -0.45
C VAL A 607 33.12 -25.67 -1.09
N HIS A 608 32.71 -24.61 -1.80
CA HIS A 608 31.45 -24.56 -2.53
C HIS A 608 31.31 -25.72 -3.52
N MET A 609 32.34 -25.99 -4.32
CA MET A 609 32.36 -27.07 -5.30
C MET A 609 32.20 -28.44 -4.64
N GLN A 610 32.87 -28.64 -3.51
CA GLN A 610 32.78 -29.89 -2.77
C GLN A 610 31.41 -30.06 -2.11
N GLU A 611 30.87 -29.02 -1.47
CA GLU A 611 29.61 -29.06 -0.73
C GLU A 611 28.36 -29.07 -1.62
N ARG A 612 28.37 -28.28 -2.71
CA ARG A 612 27.19 -28.11 -3.58
C ARG A 612 27.22 -29.02 -4.81
N HIS A 613 28.40 -29.37 -5.30
CA HIS A 613 28.55 -30.12 -6.56
C HIS A 613 29.31 -31.44 -6.39
N GLY A 614 29.82 -31.76 -5.19
CA GLY A 614 30.59 -32.99 -4.95
C GLY A 614 31.94 -33.05 -5.67
N VAL A 615 32.40 -31.94 -6.24
CA VAL A 615 33.65 -31.86 -7.00
C VAL A 615 34.82 -31.65 -6.04
N LYS A 616 35.62 -32.71 -5.82
CA LYS A 616 36.77 -32.69 -4.88
C LYS A 616 37.98 -31.92 -5.40
N GLN A 617 38.18 -31.87 -6.71
CA GLN A 617 39.24 -31.11 -7.38
C GLN A 617 38.63 -30.33 -8.53
N ALA A 618 38.29 -29.07 -8.26
CA ALA A 618 37.74 -28.18 -9.25
C ALA A 618 38.85 -27.72 -10.22
N ILE A 619 38.56 -27.73 -11.52
CA ILE A 619 39.47 -27.31 -12.59
C ILE A 619 39.00 -25.98 -13.18
N GLU A 620 39.94 -25.07 -13.42
CA GLU A 620 39.67 -23.79 -14.06
C GLU A 620 39.26 -23.98 -15.53
N ASN A 621 38.26 -23.22 -16.00
CA ASN A 621 37.62 -23.35 -17.31
C ASN A 621 36.85 -24.66 -17.55
N ARG A 622 36.69 -25.51 -16.53
CA ARG A 622 35.78 -26.67 -16.55
C ARG A 622 34.76 -26.68 -15.41
N ASP A 623 35.19 -26.34 -14.20
CA ASP A 623 34.33 -26.32 -13.00
C ASP A 623 34.08 -24.89 -12.50
N PHE A 624 35.11 -24.04 -12.56
CA PHE A 624 35.00 -22.61 -12.28
C PHE A 624 35.80 -21.82 -13.32
N CYS A 625 35.53 -20.53 -13.49
CA CYS A 625 36.56 -19.66 -14.09
C CYS A 625 36.85 -18.45 -13.20
N VAL A 626 38.00 -17.85 -13.48
CA VAL A 626 38.46 -16.62 -12.86
C VAL A 626 37.81 -15.45 -13.57
N HIS A 627 37.25 -14.53 -12.78
CA HIS A 627 36.68 -13.29 -13.28
C HIS A 627 37.79 -12.34 -13.77
N GLU A 628 37.69 -11.84 -15.00
CA GLU A 628 38.73 -11.03 -15.67
C GLU A 628 39.08 -9.77 -14.86
N SER A 629 38.09 -9.09 -14.27
CA SER A 629 38.30 -7.89 -13.43
C SER A 629 38.87 -8.16 -12.02
N ALA A 630 39.05 -9.42 -11.62
CA ALA A 630 39.41 -9.79 -10.24
C ALA A 630 40.92 -9.99 -10.00
N THR A 631 41.74 -9.56 -10.95
CA THR A 631 43.20 -9.78 -10.93
C THR A 631 43.99 -8.64 -10.27
N PHE A 632 43.36 -7.60 -9.73
CA PHE A 632 44.07 -6.40 -9.25
C PHE A 632 44.32 -6.37 -7.73
N PRO A 633 45.54 -6.01 -7.29
CA PRO A 633 45.87 -5.90 -5.88
C PRO A 633 45.38 -4.55 -5.35
N ALA A 634 44.13 -4.46 -4.92
CA ALA A 634 43.68 -3.31 -4.16
C ALA A 634 44.16 -3.48 -2.70
N CYS A 635 45.39 -3.05 -2.42
CA CYS A 635 45.99 -3.08 -1.09
C CYS A 635 45.65 -1.79 -0.32
N GLU A 636 45.04 -1.95 0.85
CA GLU A 636 44.83 -0.87 1.83
C GLU A 636 45.73 -1.16 3.04
N PHE A 637 46.56 -0.18 3.43
CA PHE A 637 47.52 -0.34 4.52
C PHE A 637 47.24 0.67 5.63
N TYR A 638 47.31 0.19 6.87
CA TYR A 638 47.20 1.01 8.07
C TYR A 638 48.60 1.23 8.64
N LEU A 639 49.13 2.44 8.51
CA LEU A 639 50.35 2.83 9.19
C LEU A 639 50.00 3.32 10.59
N ILE A 640 50.52 2.62 11.60
CA ILE A 640 50.30 2.97 13.00
C ILE A 640 51.51 3.79 13.46
N SER A 641 51.27 5.00 13.94
CA SER A 641 52.32 5.91 14.40
C SER A 641 53.02 5.37 15.64
N ASP A 642 54.32 5.69 15.79
CA ASP A 642 55.13 5.30 16.94
C ASP A 642 54.57 5.79 18.28
N LYS A 643 53.66 6.76 18.25
CA LYS A 643 52.96 7.31 19.43
C LYS A 643 51.73 6.49 19.85
N ALA A 644 51.35 5.47 19.10
CA ALA A 644 50.23 4.59 19.45
C ALA A 644 50.58 3.62 20.58
N SER A 645 49.66 3.44 21.53
CA SER A 645 49.80 2.48 22.63
C SER A 645 49.85 1.02 22.13
N LYS A 646 50.40 0.10 22.93
CA LYS A 646 50.49 -1.33 22.58
C LYS A 646 49.12 -1.93 22.20
N LYS A 647 48.06 -1.56 22.92
CA LYS A 647 46.68 -1.96 22.63
C LYS A 647 46.16 -1.40 21.30
N GLN A 648 46.46 -0.13 20.99
CA GLN A 648 46.10 0.48 19.70
C GLN A 648 46.87 -0.15 18.52
N ARG A 649 48.11 -0.59 18.76
CA ARG A 649 48.89 -1.34 17.76
C ARG A 649 48.31 -2.73 17.50
N GLU A 650 47.88 -3.43 18.55
CA GLU A 650 47.23 -4.74 18.47
C GLU A 650 45.83 -4.66 17.82
N ASP A 651 45.04 -3.62 18.15
CA ASP A 651 43.69 -3.40 17.58
C ASP A 651 43.74 -3.04 16.09
N ALA A 652 44.75 -2.29 15.63
CA ALA A 652 44.89 -1.88 14.22
C ALA A 652 45.50 -2.98 13.31
N ILE A 653 46.33 -3.89 13.84
CA ILE A 653 46.78 -5.10 13.12
C ILE A 653 45.60 -6.03 12.81
N ASN A 654 44.51 -5.97 13.60
CA ASN A 654 43.30 -6.75 13.41
C ASN A 654 42.31 -6.16 12.38
N VAL A 655 42.63 -5.02 11.73
CA VAL A 655 41.83 -4.43 10.63
C VAL A 655 42.50 -4.67 9.27
N ILE A 656 42.87 -5.93 9.01
CA ILE A 656 42.89 -6.44 7.63
C ILE A 656 41.58 -7.22 7.49
N LEU A 657 40.46 -6.53 7.37
CA LEU A 657 39.15 -7.19 7.23
C LEU A 657 38.99 -7.71 5.80
N PRO A 658 38.89 -9.04 5.57
CA PRO A 658 38.27 -9.54 4.37
C PRO A 658 36.75 -9.29 4.47
N PHE A 659 36.18 -8.59 3.50
CA PHE A 659 34.73 -8.58 3.18
C PHE A 659 34.08 -9.92 3.56
N ARG A 660 33.14 -9.89 4.51
CA ARG A 660 32.09 -10.90 4.62
C ARG A 660 31.07 -10.57 3.53
N VAL A 661 30.93 -11.44 2.53
CA VAL A 661 29.66 -11.55 1.82
C VAL A 661 28.66 -11.96 2.90
N THR A 662 27.80 -11.05 3.36
CA THR A 662 26.69 -11.44 4.22
C THR A 662 25.76 -12.32 3.41
N ARG A 663 25.95 -13.65 3.46
CA ARG A 663 24.84 -14.58 3.29
C ARG A 663 23.86 -14.27 4.42
N ASN A 664 22.62 -14.01 4.06
CA ASN A 664 21.52 -14.05 5.02
C ASN A 664 21.46 -15.44 5.65
N SER A 665 22.12 -15.61 6.79
CA SER A 665 21.76 -16.55 7.85
C SER A 665 22.72 -16.38 9.02
N GLU A 666 22.13 -16.08 10.16
CA GLU A 666 22.62 -16.31 11.51
C GLU A 666 23.47 -15.23 12.21
N SER A 667 22.91 -14.84 13.35
CA SER A 667 23.35 -13.92 14.38
C SER A 667 24.65 -14.35 15.04
N GLN A 668 25.69 -13.51 15.00
CA GLN A 668 26.67 -13.40 16.09
C GLN A 668 27.17 -11.95 16.22
N GLY A 669 27.19 -11.45 17.45
CA GLY A 669 27.44 -10.05 17.80
C GLY A 669 28.88 -9.59 17.54
N ALA A 670 29.02 -8.34 17.14
CA ALA A 670 30.29 -7.64 17.05
C ALA A 670 30.36 -6.54 18.13
N LEU A 671 31.50 -6.51 18.82
CA LEU A 671 31.90 -5.56 19.85
C LEU A 671 32.27 -4.20 19.22
N PHE A 672 31.88 -3.11 19.92
CA PHE A 672 32.19 -1.67 19.81
C PHE A 672 30.99 -0.73 19.52
N PRO A 673 30.96 0.48 20.12
CA PRO A 673 29.75 1.12 20.62
C PRO A 673 28.93 1.86 19.57
N LYS A 674 27.61 1.80 19.75
CA LYS A 674 26.60 2.54 19.00
C LYS A 674 26.87 4.05 19.05
N THR A 675 27.17 4.66 17.91
CA THR A 675 26.93 6.08 17.69
C THR A 675 25.51 6.27 17.17
N ASN A 676 24.70 6.97 17.95
CA ASN A 676 23.31 7.29 17.64
C ASN A 676 23.22 8.21 16.41
N HIS A 677 22.62 7.74 15.33
CA HIS A 677 21.90 8.62 14.40
C HIS A 677 20.55 8.02 14.03
N VAL A 678 19.54 8.86 14.23
CA VAL A 678 18.10 8.62 14.06
C VAL A 678 17.81 8.43 12.56
N VAL A 679 17.29 7.26 12.18
CA VAL A 679 16.56 7.07 10.93
C VAL A 679 15.23 6.37 11.28
N GLY A 680 14.13 7.03 10.91
CA GLY A 680 12.78 6.67 11.30
C GLY A 680 12.35 5.31 10.76
N ARG A 681 11.84 4.46 11.65
CA ARG A 681 11.08 3.26 11.31
C ARG A 681 9.73 3.67 10.72
N PHE A 682 9.50 3.42 9.44
CA PHE A 682 8.14 3.24 8.92
C PHE A 682 7.72 1.79 9.17
N SER A 683 6.66 1.63 9.96
CA SER A 683 6.02 0.36 10.26
C SER A 683 5.13 -0.07 9.10
N THR A 684 5.40 -1.23 8.51
CA THR A 684 4.45 -1.95 7.67
C THR A 684 3.50 -2.74 8.56
N THR A 685 2.33 -2.16 8.86
CA THR A 685 1.17 -2.90 9.35
C THR A 685 0.47 -3.57 8.18
N ASN A 686 0.26 -4.88 8.35
CA ASN A 686 -0.60 -5.74 7.55
C ASN A 686 -1.91 -5.07 7.13
N PHE A 687 -2.24 -5.17 5.84
CA PHE A 687 -3.59 -5.46 5.33
C PHE A 687 -3.49 -6.10 3.94
#